data_AF-A0A6N7V413-F1
#
_entry.id   AF-A0A6N7V413-F1
#
_cell.length_a   1.000
_cell.length_b   1.000
_cell.length_c   1.000
_cell.angle_alpha   90.00
_cell.angle_beta   90.00
_cell.angle_gamma   90.00
#
_symmetry.space_group_name_H-M   'P 1'
#
loop_
_entity.id
_entity.type
_entity.pdbx_description
1 polymer ?
#
loop_
_entity_poly.entity_id
_entity_poly.type
_entity_poly.pdbx_seq_one_letter_code
_entity_poly.pdbx_strand_id
1 'polypeptide(L)'
;MNCPVHGNKLKEIKIKLPNPKKYGKYGLVSAFCCYECKKAYVDIKGIEEEKLGKTISGYTVVNINKCRDMPEMIYALNSKSYKSLPTTCKKINQFVKNGKQYNLSIKYDPHKDIYFINENVLFSNLDTIKKLELNIAIKDDEIIDYKNLMPNEIYIMNKIELEELSRTKKIVNIPKVLGKDIKMHHIPLKYDVEKDIYFIENEAYVHYRSVIDKLSVKCSKLKLCELIDMSQYAMLPKKIYVLEDKKLSNLSRKMKLVDIDKFTMNFKGNNVFIWIPMKREQKTGKYYINRKNYDSLRAELKIKCNLKVRLSKKQDVSELSINANESDLLPDEVVVTDKDNCPKCRCNMTVKTHFLNDSKEAVNLRLYYCNKCGGYYIHLIDFNNYKGLYERYIKNITGVTEKDEKVFNEDLYINKTVWNLTYGHGVFVKIQGSTLFVDFGGNLHSFRFPECFKSATVKLSDKSLQDSMMRFINTNDSGTKISHVVKNNNDIVNIKNVKVKNTNTTDVRRIPGLVYQLQLIGSSNNHATKTHPVKDVVVKLAYKSPKSKTFDIVSIPMHYCSRCDKYFDMKQSFLQTLQKYNLDINYFAASFESETGHPIVFKQMDLREFSKLKLFGYSVGANGLSTGARHELLDFILKNHLMTASEIKSQLQFNIRFIGKKAHMDDAVGDWEMDIDYINEYIRTGKIHWKY
;
A
#
# COMPACT_ATOMS: atom_id res chain seq x y z
N MET A 1 45.85 -31.66 -3.14
CA MET A 1 44.59 -31.57 -2.37
C MET A 1 44.94 -31.34 -0.90
N ASN A 2 44.17 -30.52 -0.17
CA ASN A 2 44.33 -30.36 1.28
C ASN A 2 43.35 -31.26 2.03
N CYS A 3 43.66 -31.66 3.27
CA CYS A 3 42.73 -32.44 4.08
C CYS A 3 41.46 -31.63 4.38
N PRO A 4 40.25 -32.13 4.08
CA PRO A 4 39.00 -31.46 4.44
C PRO A 4 38.78 -31.25 5.95
N VAL A 5 39.51 -31.99 6.80
CA VAL A 5 39.39 -31.90 8.27
C VAL A 5 40.48 -31.03 8.88
N HIS A 6 41.72 -31.11 8.38
CA HIS A 6 42.89 -30.49 9.02
C HIS A 6 43.60 -29.43 8.15
N GLY A 7 43.18 -29.24 6.89
CA GLY A 7 43.71 -28.19 6.01
C GLY A 7 45.13 -28.40 5.47
N ASN A 8 45.85 -29.43 5.93
CA ASN A 8 47.22 -29.74 5.49
C ASN A 8 47.28 -30.34 4.07
N LYS A 9 48.36 -30.04 3.34
CA LYS A 9 48.59 -30.55 1.97
C LYS A 9 48.85 -32.05 2.00
N LEU A 10 48.03 -32.81 1.28
CA LEU A 10 48.09 -34.27 1.22
C LEU A 10 48.89 -34.75 0.01
N LYS A 11 49.63 -35.85 0.19
CA LYS A 11 50.31 -36.57 -0.89
C LYS A 11 49.33 -37.49 -1.62
N GLU A 12 49.42 -37.51 -2.94
CA GLU A 12 48.67 -38.42 -3.79
C GLU A 12 49.31 -39.81 -3.77
N ILE A 13 48.47 -40.84 -3.69
CA ILE A 13 48.84 -42.24 -3.85
C ILE A 13 47.82 -42.95 -4.75
N LYS A 14 48.16 -44.13 -5.26
CA LYS A 14 47.23 -44.99 -6.01
C LYS A 14 46.72 -46.11 -5.12
N ILE A 15 45.39 -46.27 -5.02
CA ILE A 15 44.76 -47.34 -4.23
C ILE A 15 43.75 -48.12 -5.07
N LYS A 16 43.46 -49.36 -4.66
CA LYS A 16 42.24 -50.07 -5.08
C LYS A 16 41.10 -49.71 -4.12
N LEU A 17 39.90 -49.52 -4.66
CA LEU A 17 38.73 -49.24 -3.83
C LEU A 17 38.35 -50.44 -2.95
N PRO A 18 37.88 -50.22 -1.71
CA PRO A 18 37.39 -51.30 -0.85
C PRO A 18 36.14 -51.93 -1.47
N ASN A 19 35.91 -53.23 -1.31
CA ASN A 19 34.84 -53.99 -1.99
C ASN A 19 35.02 -54.13 -3.52
N PRO A 20 35.95 -55.01 -3.97
CA PRO A 20 36.26 -55.21 -5.38
C PRO A 20 35.07 -55.69 -6.24
N LYS A 21 34.12 -56.41 -5.64
CA LYS A 21 32.90 -56.86 -6.35
C LYS A 21 32.04 -55.69 -6.83
N LYS A 22 32.02 -54.60 -6.05
CA LYS A 22 31.17 -53.43 -6.33
C LYS A 22 31.88 -52.35 -7.14
N TYR A 23 33.17 -52.09 -6.86
CA TYR A 23 33.90 -51.00 -7.49
C TYR A 23 35.14 -51.45 -8.28
N GLY A 24 35.30 -52.75 -8.55
CA GLY A 24 36.44 -53.30 -9.30
C GLY A 24 36.60 -52.68 -10.69
N LYS A 25 35.50 -52.26 -11.32
CA LYS A 25 35.48 -51.58 -12.63
C LYS A 25 36.27 -50.27 -12.69
N TYR A 26 36.59 -49.66 -11.55
CA TYR A 26 37.34 -48.39 -11.48
C TYR A 26 38.86 -48.59 -11.37
N GLY A 27 39.34 -49.82 -11.20
CA GLY A 27 40.76 -50.12 -11.15
C GLY A 27 41.52 -49.42 -10.02
N LEU A 28 42.74 -48.96 -10.32
CA LEU A 28 43.55 -48.14 -9.42
C LEU A 28 43.16 -46.68 -9.55
N VAL A 29 42.83 -46.06 -8.43
CA VAL A 29 42.34 -44.68 -8.37
C VAL A 29 43.29 -43.80 -7.56
N SER A 30 43.38 -42.53 -7.92
CA SER A 30 44.12 -41.54 -7.13
C SER A 30 43.41 -41.28 -5.80
N ALA A 31 44.16 -41.35 -4.71
CA ALA A 31 43.69 -41.06 -3.37
C ALA A 31 44.66 -40.13 -2.63
N PHE A 32 44.12 -39.27 -1.78
CA PHE A 32 44.88 -38.37 -0.93
C PHE A 32 44.69 -38.80 0.53
N CYS A 33 45.76 -39.26 1.17
CA CYS A 33 45.69 -39.82 2.52
C CYS A 33 46.06 -38.80 3.58
N CYS A 34 45.19 -38.63 4.58
CA CYS A 34 45.51 -37.88 5.79
C CYS A 34 45.76 -38.83 6.96
N TYR A 35 46.96 -38.78 7.50
CA TYR A 35 47.41 -39.62 8.61
C TYR A 35 46.69 -39.28 9.92
N GLU A 36 46.38 -38.01 10.14
CA GLU A 36 45.74 -37.53 11.37
C GLU A 36 44.28 -38.02 11.49
N CYS A 37 43.48 -37.96 10.42
CA CYS A 37 42.08 -38.43 10.47
C CYS A 37 41.89 -39.87 9.99
N LYS A 38 42.97 -40.56 9.59
CA LYS A 38 42.95 -41.90 8.96
C LYS A 38 41.90 -42.03 7.85
N LYS A 39 41.82 -41.02 6.98
CA LYS A 39 40.93 -41.02 5.80
C LYS A 39 41.75 -40.97 4.50
N ALA A 40 41.29 -41.69 3.50
CA ALA A 40 41.79 -41.66 2.13
C ALA A 40 40.71 -41.05 1.23
N TYR A 41 40.96 -39.85 0.72
CA TYR A 41 40.00 -39.09 -0.08
C TYR A 41 40.18 -39.44 -1.56
N VAL A 42 39.10 -39.88 -2.21
CA VAL A 42 39.07 -40.20 -3.65
C VAL A 42 38.00 -39.35 -4.33
N ASP A 43 38.24 -38.89 -5.56
CA ASP A 43 37.23 -38.20 -6.37
C ASP A 43 36.81 -39.06 -7.56
N ILE A 44 35.74 -39.82 -7.38
CA ILE A 44 35.29 -40.79 -8.37
C ILE A 44 33.87 -40.48 -8.78
N LYS A 45 33.73 -40.11 -10.05
CA LYS A 45 32.44 -39.89 -10.69
C LYS A 45 31.72 -41.23 -10.88
N GLY A 46 30.44 -41.26 -10.54
CA GLY A 46 29.58 -42.46 -10.71
C GLY A 46 29.50 -43.38 -9.49
N ILE A 47 30.12 -43.02 -8.36
CA ILE A 47 29.89 -43.69 -7.08
C ILE A 47 29.20 -42.71 -6.14
N GLU A 48 27.96 -43.00 -5.78
CA GLU A 48 27.17 -42.15 -4.89
C GLU A 48 27.42 -42.43 -3.41
N GLU A 49 28.35 -43.28 -3.01
CA GLU A 49 28.56 -43.59 -1.58
C GLU A 49 29.68 -42.73 -1.01
N GLU A 50 29.43 -42.07 0.13
CA GLU A 50 30.44 -41.22 0.77
C GLU A 50 31.55 -42.07 1.39
N LYS A 51 31.20 -43.14 2.10
CA LYS A 51 32.17 -44.09 2.68
C LYS A 51 32.19 -45.34 1.82
N LEU A 52 33.32 -45.58 1.15
CA LEU A 52 33.50 -46.73 0.26
C LEU A 52 34.02 -47.98 0.99
N GLY A 53 34.41 -47.84 2.26
CA GLY A 53 34.93 -48.90 3.12
C GLY A 53 36.26 -48.52 3.75
N LYS A 54 37.01 -49.52 4.25
CA LYS A 54 38.36 -49.33 4.80
C LYS A 54 39.41 -50.00 3.92
N THR A 55 40.58 -49.38 3.79
CA THR A 55 41.76 -50.02 3.21
C THR A 55 42.33 -51.06 4.17
N ILE A 56 43.20 -51.94 3.66
CA ILE A 56 43.93 -52.93 4.48
C ILE A 56 44.74 -52.23 5.59
N SER A 57 45.28 -51.04 5.29
CA SER A 57 46.03 -50.20 6.24
C SER A 57 45.13 -49.44 7.24
N GLY A 58 43.82 -49.71 7.25
CA GLY A 58 42.86 -49.15 8.22
C GLY A 58 42.32 -47.75 7.88
N TYR A 59 42.60 -47.20 6.70
CA TYR A 59 42.09 -45.88 6.31
C TYR A 59 40.66 -45.98 5.81
N THR A 60 39.77 -45.10 6.26
CA THR A 60 38.42 -45.00 5.71
C THR A 60 38.48 -44.29 4.36
N VAL A 61 38.05 -44.97 3.30
CA VAL A 61 38.01 -44.40 1.95
C VAL A 61 36.75 -43.56 1.80
N VAL A 62 36.93 -42.26 1.57
CA VAL A 62 35.87 -41.28 1.46
C VAL A 62 35.81 -40.75 0.04
N ASN A 63 34.68 -40.95 -0.65
CA ASN A 63 34.46 -40.33 -1.95
C ASN A 63 34.08 -38.86 -1.74
N ILE A 64 34.98 -37.94 -2.08
CA ILE A 64 34.74 -36.50 -1.95
C ILE A 64 33.74 -35.97 -2.96
N ASN A 65 33.34 -36.79 -3.94
CA ASN A 65 32.27 -36.47 -4.87
C ASN A 65 30.91 -36.14 -4.18
N LYS A 66 30.77 -36.34 -2.85
CA LYS A 66 29.57 -35.95 -2.06
C LYS A 66 29.70 -34.77 -1.10
N CYS A 67 30.92 -34.36 -0.74
CA CYS A 67 31.15 -33.27 0.20
C CYS A 67 31.96 -32.21 -0.53
N ARG A 68 31.31 -31.11 -0.91
CA ARG A 68 31.96 -30.04 -1.68
C ARG A 68 32.36 -28.88 -0.79
N ASP A 69 33.35 -28.11 -1.22
CA ASP A 69 33.60 -26.80 -0.63
C ASP A 69 32.39 -25.89 -0.88
N MET A 70 32.05 -25.07 0.12
CA MET A 70 30.93 -24.13 0.03
C MET A 70 31.22 -23.12 -1.09
N PRO A 71 30.34 -22.98 -2.09
CA PRO A 71 30.56 -22.01 -3.16
C PRO A 71 30.52 -20.57 -2.64
N GLU A 72 31.25 -19.68 -3.31
CA GLU A 72 31.22 -18.24 -3.01
C GLU A 72 29.91 -17.59 -3.49
N MET A 73 29.30 -18.13 -4.55
CA MET A 73 28.09 -17.61 -5.18
C MET A 73 27.07 -18.73 -5.41
N ILE A 74 25.79 -18.42 -5.14
CA ILE A 74 24.66 -19.34 -5.38
C ILE A 74 23.53 -18.60 -6.10
N TYR A 75 22.99 -19.20 -7.16
CA TYR A 75 21.86 -18.67 -7.92
C TYR A 75 20.52 -19.07 -7.28
N ALA A 76 19.76 -18.09 -6.81
CA ALA A 76 18.44 -18.31 -6.25
C ALA A 76 17.38 -18.40 -7.34
N LEU A 77 16.58 -19.48 -7.29
CA LEU A 77 15.50 -19.74 -8.24
C LEU A 77 14.19 -20.02 -7.53
N ASN A 78 13.11 -19.60 -8.18
CA ASN A 78 11.79 -19.99 -7.73
C ASN A 78 11.50 -21.48 -7.96
N SER A 79 10.50 -22.02 -7.28
CA SER A 79 10.18 -23.45 -7.33
C SER A 79 9.89 -23.97 -8.74
N LYS A 80 9.30 -23.14 -9.62
CA LYS A 80 9.03 -23.52 -11.00
C LYS A 80 10.33 -23.65 -11.80
N SER A 81 11.18 -22.62 -11.76
CA SER A 81 12.48 -22.59 -12.45
C SER A 81 13.46 -23.62 -11.90
N TYR A 82 13.45 -23.87 -10.60
CA TYR A 82 14.30 -24.86 -9.94
C TYR A 82 13.93 -26.31 -10.34
N LYS A 83 12.63 -26.57 -10.55
CA LYS A 83 12.14 -27.86 -11.04
C LYS A 83 12.44 -28.07 -12.53
N SER A 84 12.48 -27.00 -13.34
CA SER A 84 12.81 -27.08 -14.77
C SER A 84 14.30 -27.13 -15.08
N LEU A 85 15.18 -27.20 -14.07
CA LEU A 85 16.61 -27.35 -14.29
C LEU A 85 16.93 -28.67 -15.04
N PRO A 86 17.95 -28.69 -15.91
CA PRO A 86 18.36 -29.88 -16.63
C PRO A 86 18.59 -31.09 -15.70
N THR A 87 18.30 -32.28 -16.21
CA THR A 87 18.55 -33.55 -15.49
C THR A 87 20.03 -33.81 -15.22
N THR A 88 20.92 -33.12 -15.94
CA THR A 88 22.37 -33.12 -15.70
C THR A 88 22.76 -32.42 -14.39
N CYS A 89 21.90 -31.55 -13.84
CA CYS A 89 22.15 -30.90 -12.56
C CYS A 89 22.05 -31.91 -11.40
N LYS A 90 23.09 -31.97 -10.58
CA LYS A 90 23.21 -32.91 -9.46
C LYS A 90 22.79 -32.26 -8.15
N LYS A 91 22.06 -33.01 -7.31
CA LYS A 91 21.72 -32.54 -5.96
C LYS A 91 22.92 -32.73 -5.02
N ILE A 92 23.27 -31.69 -4.28
CA ILE A 92 24.32 -31.68 -3.25
C ILE A 92 23.67 -31.21 -1.95
N ASN A 93 23.88 -31.94 -0.86
CA ASN A 93 23.26 -31.64 0.43
C ASN A 93 24.26 -31.20 1.51
N GLN A 94 25.55 -31.40 1.28
CA GLN A 94 26.59 -31.22 2.29
C GLN A 94 27.76 -30.43 1.73
N PHE A 95 28.14 -29.40 2.47
CA PHE A 95 29.23 -28.48 2.14
C PHE A 95 30.21 -28.34 3.29
N VAL A 96 31.47 -28.02 2.97
CA VAL A 96 32.50 -27.68 3.95
C VAL A 96 32.99 -26.25 3.74
N LYS A 97 33.09 -25.49 4.82
CA LYS A 97 33.76 -24.18 4.85
C LYS A 97 34.46 -24.03 6.19
N ASN A 98 35.73 -23.64 6.17
CA ASN A 98 36.56 -23.47 7.37
C ASN A 98 36.58 -24.71 8.29
N GLY A 99 36.66 -25.91 7.71
CA GLY A 99 36.70 -27.19 8.45
C GLY A 99 35.38 -27.61 9.11
N LYS A 100 34.28 -26.86 8.94
CA LYS A 100 32.95 -27.21 9.45
C LYS A 100 32.03 -27.69 8.32
N GLN A 101 31.21 -28.69 8.62
CA GLN A 101 30.19 -29.22 7.71
C GLN A 101 28.87 -28.47 7.85
N TYR A 102 28.24 -28.15 6.72
CA TYR A 102 26.96 -27.46 6.62
C TYR A 102 25.99 -28.28 5.77
N ASN A 103 24.76 -28.45 6.23
CA ASN A 103 23.69 -29.10 5.48
C ASN A 103 22.90 -28.04 4.70
N LEU A 104 23.01 -28.07 3.38
CA LEU A 104 22.28 -27.17 2.49
C LEU A 104 21.95 -27.91 1.19
N SER A 105 20.66 -28.09 0.89
CA SER A 105 20.21 -28.84 -0.28
C SER A 105 20.18 -27.94 -1.53
N ILE A 106 21.23 -27.98 -2.35
CA ILE A 106 21.36 -27.20 -3.58
C ILE A 106 21.56 -28.10 -4.80
N LYS A 107 21.33 -27.56 -6.00
CA LYS A 107 21.61 -28.25 -7.27
C LYS A 107 22.87 -27.67 -7.89
N TYR A 108 23.68 -28.50 -8.52
CA TYR A 108 24.94 -28.12 -9.14
C TYR A 108 24.94 -28.54 -10.61
N ASP A 109 25.24 -27.61 -11.51
CA ASP A 109 25.47 -27.88 -12.93
C ASP A 109 26.96 -28.12 -13.19
N PRO A 110 27.39 -29.36 -13.49
CA PRO A 110 28.78 -29.68 -13.74
C PRO A 110 29.36 -29.12 -15.04
N HIS A 111 28.51 -28.69 -15.99
CA HIS A 111 28.97 -28.15 -17.26
C HIS A 111 29.29 -26.66 -17.17
N LYS A 112 28.55 -25.94 -16.33
CA LYS A 112 28.70 -24.49 -16.14
C LYS A 112 29.43 -24.13 -14.85
N ASP A 113 29.62 -25.11 -13.97
CA ASP A 113 30.15 -24.93 -12.61
C ASP A 113 29.29 -23.97 -11.74
N ILE A 114 27.97 -24.03 -11.91
CA ILE A 114 27.02 -23.13 -11.23
C ILE A 114 26.21 -23.88 -10.17
N TYR A 115 25.98 -23.23 -9.03
CA TYR A 115 25.15 -23.73 -7.95
C TYR A 115 23.81 -23.00 -7.88
N PHE A 116 22.73 -23.75 -7.73
CA PHE A 116 21.36 -23.25 -7.67
C PHE A 116 20.69 -23.61 -6.34
N ILE A 117 20.02 -22.65 -5.71
CA ILE A 117 19.22 -22.82 -4.49
C ILE A 117 17.75 -22.49 -4.77
N ASN A 118 16.85 -23.27 -4.16
CA ASN A 118 15.42 -22.99 -4.21
C ASN A 118 15.05 -21.95 -3.15
N GLU A 119 14.07 -21.09 -3.46
CA GLU A 119 13.53 -20.08 -2.54
C GLU A 119 13.22 -20.60 -1.14
N ASN A 120 12.56 -21.76 -1.00
CA ASN A 120 12.21 -22.29 0.33
C ASN A 120 13.46 -22.70 1.10
N VAL A 121 14.45 -23.29 0.43
CA VAL A 121 15.72 -23.68 1.06
C VAL A 121 16.52 -22.45 1.45
N LEU A 122 16.56 -21.43 0.61
CA LEU A 122 17.20 -20.13 0.88
C LEU A 122 16.64 -19.49 2.15
N PHE A 123 15.32 -19.26 2.19
CA PHE A 123 14.70 -18.53 3.31
C PHE A 123 14.55 -19.36 4.59
N SER A 124 14.56 -20.69 4.51
CA SER A 124 14.59 -21.55 5.70
C SER A 124 15.99 -21.68 6.31
N ASN A 125 17.05 -21.26 5.61
CA ASN A 125 18.44 -21.37 6.05
C ASN A 125 19.16 -20.01 6.11
N LEU A 126 18.42 -18.90 6.30
CA LEU A 126 18.99 -17.55 6.31
C LEU A 126 20.17 -17.42 7.27
N ASP A 127 20.07 -17.92 8.50
CA ASP A 127 21.13 -17.79 9.51
C ASP A 127 22.44 -18.43 9.03
N THR A 128 22.36 -19.61 8.40
CA THR A 128 23.51 -20.28 7.78
C THR A 128 24.10 -19.45 6.65
N ILE A 129 23.24 -18.87 5.80
CA ILE A 129 23.64 -18.07 4.63
C ILE A 129 24.34 -16.79 5.07
N LYS A 130 23.78 -16.10 6.08
CA LYS A 130 24.38 -14.91 6.69
C LYS A 130 25.71 -15.21 7.35
N LYS A 131 25.77 -16.27 8.17
CA LYS A 131 27.01 -16.69 8.87
C LYS A 131 28.14 -17.05 7.91
N LEU A 132 27.80 -17.54 6.72
CA LEU A 132 28.77 -17.90 5.69
C LEU A 132 29.04 -16.76 4.70
N GLU A 133 28.35 -15.63 4.84
CA GLU A 133 28.42 -14.44 4.00
C GLU A 133 28.33 -14.77 2.51
N LEU A 134 27.35 -15.60 2.15
CA LEU A 134 27.21 -16.08 0.77
C LEU A 134 26.60 -14.99 -0.13
N ASN A 135 27.15 -14.84 -1.33
CA ASN A 135 26.57 -14.00 -2.36
C ASN A 135 25.44 -14.73 -3.08
N ILE A 136 24.29 -14.07 -3.20
CA ILE A 136 23.11 -14.64 -3.87
C ILE A 136 22.93 -13.95 -5.20
N ALA A 137 23.05 -14.70 -6.29
CA ALA A 137 22.72 -14.22 -7.63
C ALA A 137 21.25 -14.52 -7.95
N ILE A 138 20.58 -13.60 -8.64
CA ILE A 138 19.24 -13.83 -9.17
C ILE A 138 19.27 -13.82 -10.71
N LYS A 139 18.12 -14.12 -11.33
CA LYS A 139 17.95 -13.98 -12.78
C LYS A 139 18.29 -12.53 -13.18
N ASP A 140 19.04 -12.36 -14.27
CA ASP A 140 19.65 -11.10 -14.76
C ASP A 140 21.05 -10.75 -14.18
N ASP A 141 21.71 -11.71 -13.54
CA ASP A 141 23.07 -11.59 -12.96
C ASP A 141 23.24 -10.48 -11.91
N GLU A 142 22.12 -10.01 -11.32
CA GLU A 142 22.16 -9.14 -10.15
C GLU A 142 22.68 -9.93 -8.94
N ILE A 143 23.83 -9.50 -8.41
CA ILE A 143 24.44 -10.07 -7.20
C ILE A 143 23.93 -9.31 -5.98
N ILE A 144 23.38 -10.05 -5.03
CA ILE A 144 22.73 -9.52 -3.84
C ILE A 144 23.52 -9.98 -2.60
N ASP A 145 23.87 -9.01 -1.75
CA ASP A 145 24.44 -9.24 -0.42
C ASP A 145 23.40 -9.95 0.46
N TYR A 146 23.83 -10.87 1.33
CA TYR A 146 22.96 -11.55 2.29
C TYR A 146 22.12 -10.58 3.14
N LYS A 147 22.60 -9.36 3.39
CA LYS A 147 21.87 -8.32 4.14
C LYS A 147 20.61 -7.83 3.44
N ASN A 148 20.56 -7.99 2.12
CA ASN A 148 19.43 -7.61 1.29
C ASN A 148 18.43 -8.77 1.11
N LEU A 149 18.64 -9.92 1.74
CA LEU A 149 17.62 -10.96 1.80
C LEU A 149 16.52 -10.56 2.78
N MET A 150 15.26 -10.78 2.42
CA MET A 150 14.13 -10.49 3.30
C MET A 150 14.29 -11.23 4.64
N PRO A 151 14.34 -10.52 5.79
CA PRO A 151 14.48 -11.16 7.09
C PRO A 151 13.20 -11.89 7.52
N ASN A 152 13.33 -12.73 8.55
CA ASN A 152 12.19 -13.39 9.16
C ASN A 152 11.39 -12.46 10.09
N GLU A 153 12.04 -11.44 10.66
CA GLU A 153 11.43 -10.48 11.57
C GLU A 153 11.93 -9.06 11.30
N ILE A 154 11.03 -8.08 11.37
CA ILE A 154 11.29 -6.65 11.23
C ILE A 154 10.72 -5.93 12.45
N TYR A 155 11.50 -5.02 13.04
CA TYR A 155 11.08 -4.20 14.16
C TYR A 155 10.57 -2.83 13.70
N ILE A 156 9.36 -2.48 14.15
CA ILE A 156 8.73 -1.19 13.87
C ILE A 156 9.19 -0.19 14.93
N MET A 157 9.78 0.91 14.48
CA MET A 157 10.30 1.97 15.35
C MET A 157 9.85 3.34 14.85
N ASN A 158 9.67 4.29 15.77
CA ASN A 158 9.36 5.66 15.35
C ASN A 158 10.61 6.36 14.80
N LYS A 159 10.39 7.40 14.01
CA LYS A 159 11.45 8.16 13.34
C LYS A 159 12.52 8.68 14.30
N ILE A 160 12.12 9.26 15.42
CA ILE A 160 13.02 9.91 16.39
C ILE A 160 13.94 8.88 17.03
N GLU A 161 13.39 7.75 17.47
CA GLU A 161 14.16 6.65 18.05
C GLU A 161 15.10 6.02 17.03
N LEU A 162 14.64 5.82 15.79
CA LEU A 162 15.44 5.22 14.74
C LEU A 162 16.58 6.15 14.26
N GLU A 163 16.36 7.47 14.27
CA GLU A 163 17.40 8.48 14.05
C GLU A 163 18.46 8.44 15.16
N GLU A 164 18.04 8.33 16.42
CA GLU A 164 18.97 8.25 17.56
C GLU A 164 19.78 6.94 17.55
N LEU A 165 19.13 5.82 17.22
CA LEU A 165 19.81 4.55 16.99
C LEU A 165 20.85 4.68 15.87
N SER A 166 20.51 5.37 14.78
CA SER A 166 21.44 5.59 13.65
C SER A 166 22.65 6.45 14.01
N ARG A 167 22.59 7.26 15.07
CA ARG A 167 23.73 8.05 15.57
C ARG A 167 24.64 7.25 16.50
N THR A 168 24.07 6.28 17.21
CA THR A 168 24.77 5.52 18.27
C THR A 168 25.26 4.15 17.80
N LYS A 169 24.65 3.61 16.74
CA LYS A 169 24.95 2.28 16.18
C LYS A 169 25.25 2.36 14.70
N LYS A 170 25.96 1.35 14.19
CA LYS A 170 26.25 1.20 12.77
C LYS A 170 25.03 0.66 12.03
N ILE A 171 24.12 1.57 11.71
CA ILE A 171 22.90 1.27 10.97
C ILE A 171 23.12 1.49 9.46
N VAL A 172 22.83 0.47 8.66
CA VAL A 172 22.94 0.49 7.20
C VAL A 172 21.55 0.64 6.58
N ASN A 173 21.40 1.49 5.58
CA ASN A 173 20.15 1.61 4.83
C ASN A 173 20.05 0.51 3.77
N ILE A 174 18.94 -0.23 3.77
CA ILE A 174 18.62 -1.28 2.82
C ILE A 174 17.38 -0.83 2.03
N PRO A 175 17.56 -0.21 0.85
CA PRO A 175 16.44 0.39 0.10
C PRO A 175 15.57 -0.66 -0.63
N LYS A 176 16.14 -1.84 -0.88
CA LYS A 176 15.48 -2.94 -1.57
C LYS A 176 15.93 -4.28 -1.00
N VAL A 177 15.02 -5.24 -1.02
CA VAL A 177 15.22 -6.58 -0.47
C VAL A 177 14.68 -7.65 -1.43
N LEU A 178 15.37 -8.79 -1.48
CA LEU A 178 14.92 -9.97 -2.19
C LEU A 178 13.87 -10.69 -1.34
N GLY A 179 12.63 -10.69 -1.83
CA GLY A 179 11.50 -11.34 -1.19
C GLY A 179 11.52 -12.87 -1.32
N LYS A 180 10.68 -13.53 -0.51
CA LYS A 180 10.48 -14.99 -0.54
C LYS A 180 9.96 -15.52 -1.88
N ASP A 181 9.50 -14.64 -2.75
CA ASP A 181 9.07 -14.88 -4.12
C ASP A 181 10.19 -14.74 -5.17
N ILE A 182 11.45 -14.55 -4.74
CA ILE A 182 12.62 -14.31 -5.59
C ILE A 182 12.41 -13.08 -6.49
N LYS A 183 11.82 -12.03 -5.93
CA LYS A 183 11.67 -10.72 -6.57
C LYS A 183 12.22 -9.61 -5.68
N MET A 184 12.72 -8.55 -6.31
CA MET A 184 13.17 -7.37 -5.60
C MET A 184 11.98 -6.49 -5.20
N HIS A 185 11.91 -6.16 -3.90
CA HIS A 185 10.90 -5.27 -3.33
C HIS A 185 11.56 -4.02 -2.79
N HIS A 186 11.03 -2.84 -3.14
CA HIS A 186 11.52 -1.53 -2.67
C HIS A 186 10.96 -1.20 -1.28
N ILE A 187 11.33 -2.00 -0.28
CA ILE A 187 10.94 -1.79 1.12
C ILE A 187 12.14 -1.15 1.83
N PRO A 188 12.03 0.12 2.28
CA PRO A 188 13.13 0.82 2.93
C PRO A 188 13.31 0.29 4.35
N LEU A 189 14.30 -0.56 4.54
CA LEU A 189 14.69 -1.09 5.84
C LEU A 189 15.98 -0.42 6.32
N LYS A 190 16.17 -0.45 7.63
CA LYS A 190 17.43 -0.13 8.29
C LYS A 190 17.97 -1.38 8.97
N TYR A 191 19.26 -1.65 8.83
CA TYR A 191 19.90 -2.88 9.31
C TYR A 191 20.99 -2.56 10.33
N ASP A 192 20.88 -3.12 11.53
CA ASP A 192 21.95 -3.10 12.54
C ASP A 192 22.88 -4.28 12.32
N VAL A 193 24.10 -3.98 11.88
CA VAL A 193 25.12 -4.97 11.53
C VAL A 193 25.62 -5.73 12.76
N GLU A 194 25.61 -5.11 13.95
CA GLU A 194 26.12 -5.73 15.18
C GLU A 194 25.16 -6.77 15.74
N LYS A 195 23.86 -6.46 15.69
CA LYS A 195 22.80 -7.29 16.28
C LYS A 195 22.06 -8.17 15.26
N ASP A 196 22.32 -8.02 13.96
CA ASP A 196 21.61 -8.70 12.87
C ASP A 196 20.08 -8.50 12.95
N ILE A 197 19.66 -7.25 13.15
CA ILE A 197 18.24 -6.88 13.27
C ILE A 197 17.86 -5.80 12.25
N TYR A 198 16.63 -5.91 11.78
CA TYR A 198 16.06 -5.04 10.76
C TYR A 198 14.97 -4.18 11.35
N PHE A 199 14.96 -2.91 10.94
CA PHE A 199 14.01 -1.91 11.37
C PHE A 199 13.27 -1.33 10.19
N ILE A 200 12.03 -0.92 10.44
CA ILE A 200 11.23 -0.10 9.54
C ILE A 200 10.62 1.05 10.34
N GLU A 201 10.60 2.24 9.73
CA GLU A 201 9.91 3.39 10.31
C GLU A 201 8.40 3.15 10.33
N ASN A 202 7.71 3.57 11.40
CA ASN A 202 6.28 3.35 11.57
C ASN A 202 5.44 3.85 10.37
N GLU A 203 5.75 5.02 9.82
CA GLU A 203 5.06 5.58 8.65
C GLU A 203 5.30 4.75 7.38
N ALA A 204 6.55 4.31 7.17
CA ALA A 204 6.90 3.43 6.05
C ALA A 204 6.22 2.07 6.19
N TYR A 205 6.16 1.51 7.40
CA TYR A 205 5.49 0.24 7.65
C TYR A 205 4.02 0.27 7.24
N VAL A 206 3.28 1.33 7.59
CA VAL A 206 1.87 1.48 7.19
C VAL A 206 1.70 1.41 5.67
N HIS A 207 2.63 2.02 4.92
CA HIS A 207 2.61 1.99 3.46
C HIS A 207 2.92 0.58 2.89
N TYR A 208 3.93 -0.10 3.42
CA TYR A 208 4.41 -1.39 2.90
C TYR A 208 3.77 -2.63 3.53
N ARG A 209 2.88 -2.46 4.52
CA ARG A 209 2.27 -3.55 5.29
C ARG A 209 1.72 -4.67 4.43
N SER A 210 0.95 -4.35 3.40
CA SER A 210 0.34 -5.35 2.52
C SER A 210 1.35 -6.22 1.76
N VAL A 211 2.54 -5.69 1.45
CA VAL A 211 3.62 -6.42 0.79
C VAL A 211 4.37 -7.27 1.80
N ILE A 212 4.68 -6.71 2.97
CA ILE A 212 5.35 -7.42 4.07
C ILE A 212 4.53 -8.62 4.54
N ASP A 213 3.21 -8.44 4.69
CA ASP A 213 2.27 -9.49 5.08
C ASP A 213 2.25 -10.64 4.05
N LYS A 214 2.24 -10.32 2.75
CA LYS A 214 2.32 -11.32 1.66
C LYS A 214 3.62 -12.11 1.69
N LEU A 215 4.72 -11.50 2.11
CA LEU A 215 6.02 -12.14 2.24
C LEU A 215 6.17 -12.93 3.54
N SER A 216 5.12 -12.99 4.37
CA SER A 216 5.07 -13.78 5.61
C SER A 216 6.26 -13.47 6.53
N VAL A 217 6.47 -12.18 6.79
CA VAL A 217 7.51 -11.66 7.68
C VAL A 217 6.86 -11.22 8.99
N LYS A 218 7.46 -11.58 10.13
CA LYS A 218 6.97 -11.17 11.43
C LYS A 218 7.29 -9.69 11.67
N CYS A 219 6.33 -8.92 12.19
CA CYS A 219 6.56 -7.52 12.57
C CYS A 219 6.28 -7.31 14.06
N SER A 220 7.26 -6.76 14.77
CA SER A 220 7.21 -6.55 16.22
C SER A 220 7.53 -5.11 16.58
N LYS A 221 7.03 -4.63 17.73
CA LYS A 221 7.45 -3.33 18.27
C LYS A 221 8.66 -3.52 19.16
N LEU A 222 9.63 -2.61 19.07
CA LEU A 222 10.83 -2.61 19.91
C LEU A 222 11.14 -1.19 20.35
N LYS A 223 11.38 -0.98 21.64
CA LYS A 223 11.72 0.33 22.19
C LYS A 223 13.22 0.57 22.13
N LEU A 224 13.63 1.83 21.96
CA LEU A 224 15.06 2.17 21.90
C LEU A 224 15.83 1.78 23.17
N CYS A 225 15.19 1.87 24.33
CA CYS A 225 15.79 1.53 25.63
C CYS A 225 16.21 0.06 25.78
N GLU A 226 15.71 -0.82 24.91
CA GLU A 226 16.11 -2.23 24.86
C GLU A 226 17.38 -2.44 24.01
N LEU A 227 17.79 -1.43 23.23
CA LEU A 227 18.89 -1.50 22.29
C LEU A 227 20.13 -0.74 22.73
N ILE A 228 19.94 0.37 23.46
CA ILE A 228 21.02 1.24 23.93
C ILE A 228 20.91 1.47 25.44
N ASP A 229 22.07 1.69 26.07
CA ASP A 229 22.12 2.09 27.47
C ASP A 229 21.55 3.51 27.63
N MET A 230 20.44 3.62 28.35
CA MET A 230 19.78 4.90 28.61
C MET A 230 20.40 5.68 29.78
N SER A 231 21.27 5.06 30.58
CA SER A 231 21.91 5.70 31.73
C SER A 231 22.86 6.84 31.34
N GLN A 232 23.34 6.83 30.10
CA GLN A 232 24.17 7.90 29.53
C GLN A 232 23.38 9.20 29.24
N TYR A 233 22.04 9.19 29.32
CA TYR A 233 21.21 10.36 29.06
C TYR A 233 20.70 10.96 30.38
N ALA A 234 20.96 12.24 30.60
CA ALA A 234 20.35 12.97 31.70
C ALA A 234 18.92 13.39 31.35
N MET A 235 18.03 13.50 32.33
CA MET A 235 16.73 14.17 32.12
C MET A 235 16.94 15.65 31.84
N LEU A 236 16.29 16.18 30.79
CA LEU A 236 16.36 17.61 30.49
C LEU A 236 15.77 18.41 31.67
N PRO A 237 16.56 19.28 32.31
CA PRO A 237 16.13 19.99 33.50
C PRO A 237 15.08 21.05 33.18
N LYS A 238 14.06 21.17 34.02
CA LYS A 238 13.04 22.23 33.88
C LYS A 238 13.61 23.65 34.04
N LYS A 239 14.77 23.81 34.69
CA LYS A 239 15.44 25.09 34.92
C LYS A 239 16.88 25.03 34.47
N ILE A 240 17.27 25.97 33.61
CA ILE A 240 18.63 26.11 33.08
C ILE A 240 19.07 27.58 33.24
N TYR A 241 20.29 27.81 33.71
CA TYR A 241 20.83 29.15 33.89
C TYR A 241 21.71 29.52 32.70
N VAL A 242 21.32 30.56 31.96
CA VAL A 242 22.06 31.04 30.80
C VAL A 242 23.05 32.10 31.24
N LEU A 243 24.34 31.84 31.00
CA LEU A 243 25.45 32.71 31.36
C LEU A 243 26.28 33.06 30.12
N GLU A 244 26.95 34.20 30.16
CA GLU A 244 28.02 34.49 29.20
C GLU A 244 29.23 33.60 29.44
N ASP A 245 30.01 33.29 28.40
CA ASP A 245 31.15 32.37 28.48
C ASP A 245 32.16 32.76 29.57
N LYS A 246 32.42 34.07 29.74
CA LYS A 246 33.29 34.60 30.80
C LYS A 246 32.74 34.30 32.20
N LYS A 247 31.44 34.49 32.42
CA LYS A 247 30.76 34.22 33.71
C LYS A 247 30.74 32.71 34.01
N LEU A 248 30.46 31.88 33.00
CA LEU A 248 30.46 30.42 33.14
C LEU A 248 31.87 29.86 33.43
N SER A 249 32.89 30.44 32.80
CA SER A 249 34.30 30.11 33.06
C SER A 249 34.71 30.46 34.50
N ASN A 250 34.32 31.65 34.96
CA ASN A 250 34.58 32.08 36.34
C ASN A 250 33.83 31.20 37.36
N LEU A 251 32.59 30.80 37.08
CA LEU A 251 31.83 29.89 37.93
C LEU A 251 32.49 28.50 38.01
N SER A 252 33.02 28.00 36.89
CA SER A 252 33.74 26.72 36.82
C SER A 252 35.00 26.67 37.69
N ARG A 253 35.60 27.84 38.00
CA ARG A 253 36.76 27.94 38.92
C ARG A 253 36.36 27.96 40.39
N LYS A 254 35.12 28.38 40.69
CA LYS A 254 34.61 28.54 42.07
C LYS A 254 33.82 27.32 42.57
N MET A 255 33.29 26.52 41.65
CA MET A 255 32.39 25.42 41.93
C MET A 255 32.77 24.18 41.13
N LYS A 256 32.46 23.00 41.67
CA LYS A 256 32.66 21.73 40.97
C LYS A 256 31.52 21.49 39.99
N LEU A 257 31.78 21.79 38.72
CA LEU A 257 30.87 21.59 37.61
C LEU A 257 31.24 20.34 36.81
N VAL A 258 30.24 19.57 36.37
CA VAL A 258 30.40 18.40 35.50
C VAL A 258 29.78 18.70 34.15
N ASP A 259 30.48 18.38 33.07
CA ASP A 259 29.94 18.50 31.72
C ASP A 259 28.95 17.38 31.44
N ILE A 260 27.78 17.75 30.90
CA ILE A 260 26.71 16.84 30.47
C ILE A 260 26.22 17.35 29.12
N ASP A 261 26.17 16.49 28.13
CA ASP A 261 25.80 16.83 26.75
C ASP A 261 24.59 16.05 26.22
N LYS A 262 24.34 14.85 26.74
CA LYS A 262 23.21 14.00 26.33
C LYS A 262 22.02 14.15 27.26
N PHE A 263 20.91 14.58 26.70
CA PHE A 263 19.65 14.79 27.42
C PHE A 263 18.51 14.02 26.77
N THR A 264 17.53 13.64 27.58
CA THR A 264 16.25 13.14 27.11
C THR A 264 15.08 13.75 27.87
N MET A 265 13.93 13.84 27.23
CA MET A 265 12.67 14.26 27.83
C MET A 265 11.50 13.50 27.22
N ASN A 266 10.44 13.29 28.01
CA ASN A 266 9.18 12.79 27.49
C ASN A 266 8.35 13.95 26.94
N PHE A 267 7.92 13.85 25.69
CA PHE A 267 7.03 14.81 25.06
C PHE A 267 5.94 14.09 24.29
N LYS A 268 4.67 14.32 24.66
CA LYS A 268 3.48 13.67 24.08
C LYS A 268 3.59 12.13 24.04
N GLY A 269 4.19 11.52 25.06
CA GLY A 269 4.37 10.07 25.16
C GLY A 269 5.57 9.50 24.41
N ASN A 270 6.34 10.34 23.70
CA ASN A 270 7.56 9.93 23.00
C ASN A 270 8.81 10.44 23.72
N ASN A 271 9.90 9.67 23.65
CA ASN A 271 11.21 10.11 24.11
C ASN A 271 11.85 11.02 23.06
N VAL A 272 12.26 12.22 23.48
CA VAL A 272 13.00 13.17 22.66
C VAL A 272 14.42 13.23 23.17
N PHE A 273 15.38 13.07 22.27
CA PHE A 273 16.83 13.10 22.57
C PHE A 273 17.41 14.45 22.16
N ILE A 274 18.24 15.04 23.01
CA ILE A 274 18.83 16.39 22.86
C ILE A 274 20.31 16.30 23.15
N TRP A 275 21.15 16.85 22.27
CA TRP A 275 22.61 16.76 22.37
C TRP A 275 23.22 18.15 22.46
N ILE A 276 23.26 18.69 23.67
CA ILE A 276 23.67 20.08 23.93
C ILE A 276 24.55 20.15 25.17
N PRO A 277 25.81 20.60 25.04
CA PRO A 277 26.69 20.73 26.19
C PRO A 277 26.17 21.72 27.23
N MET A 278 26.05 21.24 28.47
CA MET A 278 25.68 21.99 29.67
C MET A 278 26.62 21.61 30.82
N LYS A 279 26.69 22.47 31.83
CA LYS A 279 27.42 22.21 33.07
C LYS A 279 26.46 22.00 34.23
N ARG A 280 26.58 20.90 34.94
CA ARG A 280 25.80 20.60 36.17
C ARG A 280 26.66 20.84 37.41
N GLU A 281 26.18 21.69 38.32
CA GLU A 281 26.81 21.87 39.63
C GLU A 281 26.53 20.67 40.53
N GLN A 282 27.58 20.02 41.05
CA GLN A 282 27.43 18.78 41.82
C GLN A 282 26.62 18.96 43.11
N LYS A 283 26.78 20.09 43.80
CA LYS A 283 26.16 20.33 45.12
C LYS A 283 24.67 20.63 45.03
N THR A 284 24.26 21.47 44.07
CA THR A 284 22.86 21.95 43.96
C THR A 284 22.07 21.22 42.87
N GLY A 285 22.75 20.54 41.94
CA GLY A 285 22.13 19.95 40.76
C GLY A 285 21.71 20.96 39.68
N LYS A 286 22.07 22.25 39.82
CA LYS A 286 21.72 23.29 38.85
C LYS A 286 22.47 23.11 37.53
N TYR A 287 21.77 23.39 36.42
CA TYR A 287 22.33 23.30 35.08
C TYR A 287 22.61 24.69 34.52
N TYR A 288 23.78 24.85 33.91
CA TYR A 288 24.25 26.07 33.32
C TYR A 288 24.58 25.86 31.85
N ILE A 289 24.25 26.83 31.01
CA ILE A 289 24.48 26.79 29.57
C ILE A 289 25.01 28.15 29.11
N ASN A 290 25.87 28.16 28.10
CA ASN A 290 26.28 29.40 27.48
C ASN A 290 25.25 29.90 26.47
N ARG A 291 25.43 31.14 25.98
CA ARG A 291 24.47 31.76 25.06
C ARG A 291 24.33 30.99 23.75
N LYS A 292 25.45 30.56 23.16
CA LYS A 292 25.49 29.80 21.90
C LYS A 292 24.69 28.49 22.00
N ASN A 293 24.97 27.69 23.02
CA ASN A 293 24.30 26.41 23.24
C ASN A 293 22.84 26.60 23.64
N TYR A 294 22.48 27.70 24.31
CA TYR A 294 21.10 28.08 24.56
C TYR A 294 20.33 28.31 23.25
N ASP A 295 20.90 29.06 22.30
CA ASP A 295 20.24 29.30 21.01
C ASP A 295 20.07 27.99 20.23
N SER A 296 21.07 27.09 20.29
CA SER A 296 20.95 25.72 19.77
C SER A 296 19.83 24.93 20.46
N LEU A 297 19.72 24.98 21.79
CA LEU A 297 18.68 24.29 22.56
C LEU A 297 17.29 24.78 22.20
N ARG A 298 17.16 26.10 22.08
CA ARG A 298 15.91 26.72 21.66
C ARG A 298 15.52 26.30 20.25
N ALA A 299 16.47 26.25 19.32
CA ALA A 299 16.21 25.79 17.97
C ALA A 299 15.81 24.30 17.95
N GLU A 300 16.52 23.45 18.68
CA GLU A 300 16.26 22.02 18.74
C GLU A 300 14.90 21.70 19.40
N LEU A 301 14.55 22.35 20.51
CA LEU A 301 13.24 22.22 21.15
C LEU A 301 12.10 22.75 20.27
N LYS A 302 12.35 23.79 19.47
CA LYS A 302 11.39 24.29 18.48
C LYS A 302 11.21 23.28 17.34
N ILE A 303 12.29 22.69 16.83
CA ILE A 303 12.23 21.73 15.71
C ILE A 303 11.60 20.41 16.16
N LYS A 304 12.06 19.83 17.27
CA LYS A 304 11.64 18.50 17.73
C LYS A 304 10.30 18.51 18.47
N CYS A 305 9.96 19.61 19.12
CA CYS A 305 8.80 19.66 20.02
C CYS A 305 7.88 20.87 19.81
N ASN A 306 8.24 21.79 18.91
CA ASN A 306 7.54 23.06 18.71
C ASN A 306 7.37 23.87 20.01
N LEU A 307 8.29 23.70 20.97
CA LEU A 307 8.27 24.44 22.23
C LEU A 307 8.85 25.85 22.04
N LYS A 308 8.11 26.87 22.46
CA LYS A 308 8.63 28.25 22.54
C LYS A 308 9.27 28.46 23.91
N VAL A 309 10.60 28.55 23.93
CA VAL A 309 11.33 28.83 25.17
C VAL A 309 11.56 30.34 25.32
N ARG A 310 11.26 30.87 26.52
CA ARG A 310 11.46 32.29 26.89
C ARG A 310 12.51 32.39 28.00
N LEU A 311 13.35 33.41 27.91
CA LEU A 311 14.28 33.77 28.99
C LEU A 311 13.59 34.73 29.95
N SER A 312 13.56 34.38 31.23
CA SER A 312 13.22 35.33 32.29
C SER A 312 14.50 36.01 32.77
N LYS A 313 14.53 37.35 32.74
CA LYS A 313 15.65 38.12 33.32
C LYS A 313 15.38 38.29 34.82
N LYS A 314 16.29 37.81 35.66
CA LYS A 314 16.46 38.23 37.05
C LYS A 314 17.88 38.78 37.21
N GLN A 315 18.11 39.66 38.18
CA GLN A 315 19.41 40.33 38.42
C GLN A 315 20.63 39.46 38.08
N ASP A 316 21.42 39.94 37.12
CA ASP A 316 22.69 39.40 36.59
C ASP A 316 22.76 37.96 36.06
N VAL A 317 21.66 37.21 36.05
CA VAL A 317 21.56 35.85 35.50
C VAL A 317 20.26 35.71 34.68
N SER A 318 20.37 35.29 33.42
CA SER A 318 19.18 34.93 32.63
C SER A 318 18.73 33.52 33.01
N GLU A 319 17.61 33.39 33.72
CA GLU A 319 17.01 32.10 34.08
C GLU A 319 16.11 31.64 32.93
N LEU A 320 16.44 30.48 32.36
CA LEU A 320 15.57 29.74 31.48
C LEU A 320 14.71 28.82 32.33
N SER A 321 13.49 29.25 32.62
CA SER A 321 12.47 28.30 33.04
C SER A 321 11.96 27.64 31.77
N ILE A 322 12.24 26.34 31.58
CA ILE A 322 11.45 25.49 30.69
C ILE A 322 10.10 25.28 31.39
N ASN A 323 9.31 26.35 31.42
CA ASN A 323 7.89 26.22 31.57
C ASN A 323 7.45 25.66 30.22
N ALA A 324 7.31 24.34 30.11
CA ALA A 324 6.17 23.85 29.37
C ALA A 324 5.00 24.65 29.97
N ASN A 325 4.36 25.50 29.18
CA ASN A 325 3.15 26.14 29.63
C ASN A 325 2.31 25.05 30.30
N GLU A 326 2.19 25.07 31.63
CA GLU A 326 1.24 24.21 32.34
C GLU A 326 -0.20 24.62 31.94
N SER A 327 -0.35 25.70 31.16
CA SER A 327 -1.54 26.09 30.42
C SER A 327 -1.71 25.42 29.05
N ASP A 328 -0.88 24.46 28.64
CA ASP A 328 -0.99 23.78 27.34
C ASP A 328 -1.23 22.25 27.45
N LEU A 329 -1.33 21.71 28.67
CA LEU A 329 -1.86 20.35 28.85
C LEU A 329 -3.37 20.44 28.71
N LEU A 330 -3.85 20.01 27.54
CA LEU A 330 -5.27 19.76 27.36
C LEU A 330 -5.69 18.73 28.42
N PRO A 331 -6.72 19.02 29.21
CA PRO A 331 -7.22 18.12 30.25
C PRO A 331 -7.53 16.74 29.67
N ASP A 332 -7.30 15.68 30.45
CA ASP A 332 -7.60 14.31 30.02
C ASP A 332 -9.12 14.10 29.84
N GLU A 333 -9.94 14.81 30.62
CA GLU A 333 -11.41 14.73 30.60
C GLU A 333 -12.07 16.09 30.41
N VAL A 334 -12.99 16.17 29.45
CA VAL A 334 -13.73 17.40 29.13
C VAL A 334 -15.19 17.10 28.80
N VAL A 335 -16.09 18.02 29.17
CA VAL A 335 -17.52 17.91 28.89
C VAL A 335 -17.96 18.92 27.83
N VAL A 336 -18.54 18.47 26.72
CA VAL A 336 -19.15 19.38 25.72
C VAL A 336 -20.49 19.89 26.24
N THR A 337 -20.72 21.20 26.13
CA THR A 337 -21.93 21.87 26.61
C THR A 337 -22.37 22.97 25.63
N ASP A 338 -23.68 23.12 25.44
CA ASP A 338 -24.32 24.21 24.71
C ASP A 338 -24.65 25.42 25.62
N LYS A 339 -24.40 25.29 26.92
CA LYS A 339 -24.64 26.34 27.92
C LYS A 339 -23.41 27.21 28.17
N ASP A 340 -23.63 28.52 28.26
CA ASP A 340 -22.61 29.51 28.62
C ASP A 340 -22.13 29.40 30.09
N ASN A 341 -22.98 28.83 30.95
CA ASN A 341 -22.69 28.62 32.37
C ASN A 341 -22.51 27.13 32.70
N CYS A 342 -21.76 26.85 33.78
CA CYS A 342 -21.46 25.47 34.17
C CYS A 342 -22.76 24.64 34.34
N PRO A 343 -22.93 23.52 33.61
CA PRO A 343 -24.14 22.70 33.68
C PRO A 343 -24.45 22.14 35.07
N LYS A 344 -23.42 21.97 35.92
CA LYS A 344 -23.54 21.39 37.27
C LYS A 344 -23.94 22.42 38.33
N CYS A 345 -23.29 23.59 38.36
CA CYS A 345 -23.50 24.58 39.43
C CYS A 345 -24.06 25.92 38.97
N ARG A 346 -24.29 26.11 37.67
CA ARG A 346 -24.76 27.34 37.02
C ARG A 346 -23.87 28.58 37.20
N CYS A 347 -22.66 28.44 37.75
CA CYS A 347 -21.69 29.55 37.83
C CYS A 347 -21.01 29.80 36.47
N ASN A 348 -20.56 31.05 36.26
CA ASN A 348 -19.79 31.44 35.09
C ASN A 348 -18.49 30.63 34.99
N MET A 349 -18.10 30.30 33.76
CA MET A 349 -16.88 29.56 33.46
C MET A 349 -15.78 30.50 32.97
N THR A 350 -14.53 30.19 33.31
CA THR A 350 -13.37 30.95 32.86
C THR A 350 -12.84 30.38 31.55
N VAL A 351 -12.69 31.22 30.53
CA VAL A 351 -12.14 30.82 29.23
C VAL A 351 -10.63 30.62 29.33
N LYS A 352 -10.14 29.48 28.83
CA LYS A 352 -8.73 29.11 28.69
C LYS A 352 -8.43 28.73 27.24
N THR A 353 -7.65 29.55 26.55
CA THR A 353 -7.28 29.31 25.15
C THR A 353 -5.92 28.59 25.06
N HIS A 354 -5.85 27.50 24.30
CA HIS A 354 -4.69 26.65 24.11
C HIS A 354 -4.24 26.70 22.65
N PHE A 355 -2.96 26.95 22.42
CA PHE A 355 -2.43 27.12 21.06
C PHE A 355 -1.85 25.80 20.54
N LEU A 356 -2.36 25.33 19.40
CA LEU A 356 -1.84 24.15 18.70
C LEU A 356 -1.22 24.56 17.37
N ASN A 357 0.00 24.08 17.12
CA ASN A 357 0.66 24.26 15.83
C ASN A 357 0.70 22.89 15.15
N ASP A 358 -0.23 22.65 14.24
CA ASP A 358 -0.11 21.58 13.28
C ASP A 358 0.60 22.12 12.04
N SER A 359 1.35 21.28 11.35
CA SER A 359 2.28 21.59 10.25
C SER A 359 1.68 22.36 9.05
N LYS A 360 0.39 22.69 9.08
CA LYS A 360 -0.32 23.45 8.04
C LYS A 360 -1.17 24.62 8.53
N GLU A 361 -1.47 24.78 9.82
CA GLU A 361 -2.22 25.94 10.33
C GLU A 361 -2.07 26.10 11.86
N ALA A 362 -1.96 27.34 12.34
CA ALA A 362 -1.92 27.70 13.76
C ALA A 362 -3.36 27.87 14.28
N VAL A 363 -3.80 27.01 15.20
CA VAL A 363 -5.19 27.01 15.69
C VAL A 363 -5.25 27.16 17.22
N ASN A 364 -6.13 28.06 17.68
CA ASN A 364 -6.41 28.32 19.10
C ASN A 364 -7.65 27.54 19.55
N LEU A 365 -7.48 26.50 20.37
CA LEU A 365 -8.58 25.77 20.99
C LEU A 365 -9.06 26.50 22.26
N ARG A 366 -10.36 26.72 22.40
CA ARG A 366 -10.98 27.35 23.58
C ARG A 366 -11.59 26.30 24.50
N LEU A 367 -11.12 26.27 25.75
CA LEU A 367 -11.70 25.49 26.84
C LEU A 367 -12.32 26.42 27.87
N TYR A 368 -13.31 25.93 28.59
CA TYR A 368 -14.02 26.65 29.63
C TYR A 368 -13.84 25.89 30.94
N TYR A 369 -13.38 26.56 31.99
CA TYR A 369 -13.10 25.92 33.28
C TYR A 369 -14.06 26.46 34.34
N CYS A 370 -14.74 25.57 35.06
CA CYS A 370 -15.58 25.97 36.19
C CYS A 370 -14.77 25.96 37.49
N ASN A 371 -14.46 27.13 38.04
CA ASN A 371 -13.70 27.25 39.30
C ASN A 371 -14.42 26.62 40.52
N LYS A 372 -15.74 26.48 40.48
CA LYS A 372 -16.53 25.89 41.59
C LYS A 372 -16.67 24.37 41.50
N CYS A 373 -16.76 23.81 40.29
CA CYS A 373 -16.91 22.35 40.08
C CYS A 373 -15.59 21.64 39.75
N GLY A 374 -14.52 22.38 39.46
CA GLY A 374 -13.22 21.81 39.08
C GLY A 374 -13.20 21.12 37.71
N GLY A 375 -14.24 21.30 36.89
CA GLY A 375 -14.40 20.62 35.59
C GLY A 375 -14.03 21.49 34.39
N TYR A 376 -13.51 20.85 33.34
CA TYR A 376 -13.30 21.45 32.03
C TYR A 376 -14.46 21.17 31.09
N TYR A 377 -14.79 22.16 30.27
CA TYR A 377 -15.88 22.17 29.33
C TYR A 377 -15.43 22.69 27.97
N ILE A 378 -16.06 22.24 26.89
CA ILE A 378 -15.93 22.88 25.56
C ILE A 378 -17.32 23.38 25.18
N HIS A 379 -17.40 24.64 24.77
CA HIS A 379 -18.63 25.14 24.20
C HIS A 379 -18.92 24.41 22.88
N LEU A 380 -20.15 23.95 22.67
CA LEU A 380 -20.51 23.10 21.53
C LEU A 380 -20.09 23.67 20.17
N ILE A 381 -20.18 24.99 20.00
CA ILE A 381 -19.73 25.70 18.80
C ILE A 381 -18.22 25.54 18.58
N ASP A 382 -17.41 25.73 19.63
CA ASP A 382 -15.97 25.59 19.55
C ASP A 382 -15.59 24.13 19.28
N PHE A 383 -16.25 23.18 19.94
CA PHE A 383 -16.05 21.75 19.72
C PHE A 383 -16.30 21.38 18.26
N ASN A 384 -17.42 21.80 17.68
CA ASN A 384 -17.78 21.47 16.30
C ASN A 384 -16.81 22.10 15.28
N ASN A 385 -16.38 23.35 15.51
CA ASN A 385 -15.45 24.04 14.60
C ASN A 385 -14.05 23.40 14.55
N TYR A 386 -13.62 22.76 15.63
CA TYR A 386 -12.28 22.18 15.75
C TYR A 386 -12.31 20.72 16.24
N LYS A 387 -13.38 19.98 15.92
CA LYS A 387 -13.67 18.63 16.47
C LYS A 387 -12.51 17.67 16.32
N GLY A 388 -11.97 17.55 15.10
CA GLY A 388 -10.82 16.69 14.82
C GLY A 388 -9.55 17.09 15.56
N LEU A 389 -9.40 18.37 15.97
CA LEU A 389 -8.29 18.80 16.82
C LEU A 389 -8.57 18.45 18.29
N TYR A 390 -9.77 18.71 18.80
CA TYR A 390 -10.12 18.33 20.18
C TYR A 390 -10.01 16.82 20.41
N GLU A 391 -10.59 15.99 19.53
CA GLU A 391 -10.55 14.53 19.62
C GLU A 391 -9.13 13.96 19.49
N ARG A 392 -8.25 14.65 18.75
CA ARG A 392 -6.85 14.25 18.59
C ARG A 392 -6.00 14.51 19.83
N TYR A 393 -6.36 15.52 20.63
CA TYR A 393 -5.51 15.99 21.72
C TYR A 393 -6.12 15.86 23.12
N ILE A 394 -7.41 15.54 23.27
CA ILE A 394 -8.09 15.25 24.55
C ILE A 394 -8.50 13.78 24.56
N LYS A 395 -8.16 13.04 25.62
CA LYS A 395 -8.39 11.59 25.71
C LYS A 395 -9.87 11.23 25.85
N ASN A 396 -10.59 11.92 26.75
CA ASN A 396 -11.97 11.61 27.09
C ASN A 396 -12.85 12.86 26.96
N ILE A 397 -13.67 12.89 25.91
CA ILE A 397 -14.69 13.93 25.71
C ILE A 397 -16.06 13.32 25.94
N THR A 398 -16.83 13.90 26.87
CA THR A 398 -18.16 13.41 27.26
C THR A 398 -19.19 14.54 27.20
N GLY A 399 -20.49 14.25 27.31
CA GLY A 399 -21.53 15.28 27.28
C GLY A 399 -22.21 15.42 25.93
N VAL A 400 -23.54 15.53 26.00
CA VAL A 400 -24.56 15.57 24.94
C VAL A 400 -24.02 15.21 23.56
N THR A 401 -23.99 13.89 23.33
CA THR A 401 -24.09 13.31 22.00
C THR A 401 -25.33 13.89 21.32
N GLU A 402 -25.12 14.43 20.12
CA GLU A 402 -26.09 14.67 19.05
C GLU A 402 -26.74 16.06 18.95
N LYS A 403 -26.44 16.67 17.79
CA LYS A 403 -27.04 17.80 17.05
C LYS A 403 -26.27 19.11 17.15
N ASP A 404 -25.87 19.80 16.08
CA ASP A 404 -26.18 19.72 14.64
C ASP A 404 -24.89 19.91 13.81
N GLU A 405 -24.54 18.96 12.95
CA GLU A 405 -23.52 19.21 11.91
C GLU A 405 -24.15 20.07 10.81
N LYS A 406 -24.15 21.39 11.01
CA LYS A 406 -24.54 22.36 9.98
C LYS A 406 -23.54 22.42 8.82
N VAL A 407 -22.34 21.85 8.97
CA VAL A 407 -21.25 21.94 7.99
C VAL A 407 -20.75 20.56 7.61
N PHE A 408 -20.85 20.22 6.32
CA PHE A 408 -20.33 18.98 5.76
C PHE A 408 -18.80 18.99 5.75
N ASN A 409 -18.15 18.10 6.50
CA ASN A 409 -16.70 17.94 6.44
C ASN A 409 -16.34 16.88 5.39
N GLU A 410 -16.04 17.35 4.19
CA GLU A 410 -15.72 16.52 3.03
C GLU A 410 -14.45 15.68 3.22
N ASP A 411 -13.43 16.21 3.90
CA ASP A 411 -12.13 15.55 4.08
C ASP A 411 -12.21 14.23 4.86
N LEU A 412 -13.25 14.05 5.69
CA LEU A 412 -13.52 12.78 6.37
C LEU A 412 -13.86 11.64 5.39
N TYR A 413 -14.45 12.00 4.25
CA TYR A 413 -15.00 11.08 3.28
C TYR A 413 -14.12 10.92 2.05
N ILE A 414 -13.28 11.91 1.71
CA ILE A 414 -12.33 11.80 0.60
C ILE A 414 -11.43 10.56 0.78
N ASN A 415 -11.20 9.87 -0.32
CA ASN A 415 -10.43 8.62 -0.43
C ASN A 415 -11.01 7.42 0.34
N LYS A 416 -12.24 7.52 0.87
CA LYS A 416 -12.91 6.39 1.54
C LYS A 416 -13.57 5.48 0.53
N THR A 417 -13.53 4.18 0.82
CA THR A 417 -14.14 3.17 -0.02
C THR A 417 -15.66 3.29 0.06
N VAL A 418 -16.26 3.44 -1.11
CA VAL A 418 -17.70 3.35 -1.29
C VAL A 418 -18.04 2.11 -2.09
N TRP A 419 -19.26 1.65 -1.93
CA TRP A 419 -19.83 0.54 -2.65
C TRP A 419 -21.07 1.04 -3.38
N ASN A 420 -21.17 0.64 -4.66
CA ASN A 420 -22.32 0.88 -5.50
C ASN A 420 -22.72 -0.46 -6.15
N LEU A 421 -24.02 -0.70 -6.24
CA LEU A 421 -24.56 -1.95 -6.77
C LEU A 421 -24.14 -2.22 -8.23
N THR A 422 -24.00 -1.17 -9.05
CA THR A 422 -23.68 -1.26 -10.48
C THR A 422 -22.17 -1.30 -10.73
N TYR A 423 -21.39 -0.47 -10.01
CA TYR A 423 -19.97 -0.24 -10.28
C TYR A 423 -19.02 -0.92 -9.28
N GLY A 424 -19.56 -1.57 -8.24
CA GLY A 424 -18.77 -2.26 -7.23
C GLY A 424 -18.09 -1.29 -6.25
N HIS A 425 -16.82 -1.56 -5.90
CA HIS A 425 -16.06 -0.71 -4.98
C HIS A 425 -15.44 0.49 -5.70
N GLY A 426 -15.69 1.68 -5.19
CA GLY A 426 -15.13 2.94 -5.64
C GLY A 426 -14.50 3.72 -4.50
N VAL A 427 -13.98 4.89 -4.82
CA VAL A 427 -13.31 5.80 -3.91
C VAL A 427 -14.04 7.13 -3.95
N PHE A 428 -14.54 7.58 -2.81
CA PHE A 428 -15.15 8.91 -2.70
C PHE A 428 -14.10 9.98 -3.01
N VAL A 429 -14.33 10.80 -4.03
CA VAL A 429 -13.35 11.80 -4.48
C VAL A 429 -13.66 13.16 -3.88
N LYS A 430 -14.90 13.63 -4.04
CA LYS A 430 -15.33 14.95 -3.60
C LYS A 430 -16.84 15.15 -3.69
N ILE A 431 -17.36 16.21 -3.09
CA ILE A 431 -18.72 16.75 -3.31
C ILE A 431 -18.59 18.18 -3.84
N GLN A 432 -19.19 18.46 -4.99
CA GLN A 432 -19.27 19.81 -5.55
C GLN A 432 -20.74 20.18 -5.74
N GLY A 433 -21.24 21.12 -4.93
CA GLY A 433 -22.67 21.43 -4.88
C GLY A 433 -23.49 20.24 -4.40
N SER A 434 -24.53 19.85 -5.15
CA SER A 434 -25.37 18.68 -4.88
C SER A 434 -24.88 17.40 -5.59
N THR A 435 -23.60 17.38 -5.99
CA THR A 435 -23.03 16.31 -6.79
C THR A 435 -21.87 15.66 -6.06
N LEU A 436 -22.03 14.38 -5.72
CA LEU A 436 -21.00 13.49 -5.20
C LEU A 436 -20.20 12.89 -6.35
N PHE A 437 -18.88 12.94 -6.29
CA PHE A 437 -18.00 12.29 -7.24
C PHE A 437 -17.34 11.08 -6.60
N VAL A 438 -17.42 9.94 -7.27
CA VAL A 438 -16.78 8.68 -6.86
C VAL A 438 -15.96 8.16 -8.02
N ASP A 439 -14.72 7.77 -7.75
CA ASP A 439 -13.85 7.11 -8.70
C ASP A 439 -13.94 5.58 -8.56
N PHE A 440 -14.42 4.90 -9.59
CA PHE A 440 -14.42 3.43 -9.67
C PHE A 440 -13.26 2.94 -10.55
N GLY A 441 -12.04 3.01 -10.01
CA GLY A 441 -10.85 2.46 -10.69
C GLY A 441 -10.40 3.26 -11.92
N GLY A 442 -10.51 4.59 -11.85
CA GLY A 442 -10.20 5.55 -12.92
C GLY A 442 -11.42 6.10 -13.66
N ASN A 443 -12.64 5.80 -13.19
CA ASN A 443 -13.91 6.28 -13.73
C ASN A 443 -14.60 7.18 -12.71
N LEU A 444 -14.57 8.48 -12.96
CA LEU A 444 -15.25 9.46 -12.14
C LEU A 444 -16.75 9.49 -12.48
N HIS A 445 -17.57 8.89 -11.62
CA HIS A 445 -19.02 8.96 -11.70
C HIS A 445 -19.55 10.02 -10.76
N SER A 446 -20.66 10.65 -11.16
CA SER A 446 -21.34 11.59 -10.30
C SER A 446 -22.69 11.07 -9.82
N PHE A 447 -23.02 11.35 -8.58
CA PHE A 447 -24.27 10.95 -7.94
C PHE A 447 -24.92 12.16 -7.30
N ARG A 448 -26.25 12.20 -7.33
CA ARG A 448 -26.98 13.28 -6.70
C ARG A 448 -26.95 13.13 -5.19
N PHE A 449 -26.25 14.04 -4.53
CA PHE A 449 -26.22 14.15 -3.07
C PHE A 449 -27.41 15.01 -2.59
N PRO A 450 -28.08 14.66 -1.48
CA PRO A 450 -27.85 13.50 -0.61
C PRO A 450 -28.59 12.22 -1.04
N GLU A 451 -29.39 12.28 -2.10
CA GLU A 451 -30.29 11.20 -2.54
C GLU A 451 -29.59 9.86 -2.80
N CYS A 452 -28.35 9.87 -3.30
CA CYS A 452 -27.59 8.65 -3.56
C CYS A 452 -27.32 7.83 -2.29
N PHE A 453 -27.21 8.47 -1.13
CA PHE A 453 -27.07 7.79 0.16
C PHE A 453 -28.44 7.40 0.74
N LYS A 454 -29.46 8.28 0.62
CA LYS A 454 -30.85 7.97 1.04
C LYS A 454 -31.41 6.75 0.32
N SER A 455 -31.19 6.67 -0.99
CA SER A 455 -31.61 5.55 -1.86
C SER A 455 -30.69 4.32 -1.75
N ALA A 456 -29.64 4.36 -0.93
CA ALA A 456 -28.65 3.30 -0.82
C ALA A 456 -27.93 2.95 -2.14
N THR A 457 -28.00 3.83 -3.15
CA THR A 457 -27.27 3.73 -4.43
C THR A 457 -25.77 3.79 -4.20
N VAL A 458 -25.32 4.61 -3.25
CA VAL A 458 -23.93 4.68 -2.78
C VAL A 458 -23.92 4.41 -1.28
N LYS A 459 -23.03 3.52 -0.84
CA LYS A 459 -22.79 3.23 0.58
C LYS A 459 -21.32 3.36 0.89
N LEU A 460 -20.96 4.01 1.99
CA LEU A 460 -19.62 3.90 2.54
C LEU A 460 -19.43 2.48 3.07
N SER A 461 -18.28 1.88 2.76
CA SER A 461 -17.96 0.52 3.22
C SER A 461 -17.71 0.47 4.74
N ASP A 462 -17.31 1.61 5.33
CA ASP A 462 -17.17 1.78 6.78
C ASP A 462 -18.51 2.19 7.40
N LYS A 463 -19.01 1.37 8.32
CA LYS A 463 -20.31 1.58 8.99
C LYS A 463 -20.35 2.88 9.81
N SER A 464 -19.27 3.25 10.48
CA SER A 464 -19.22 4.47 11.30
C SER A 464 -19.31 5.74 10.44
N LEU A 465 -18.64 5.73 9.27
CA LEU A 465 -18.70 6.82 8.30
C LEU A 465 -20.06 6.87 7.59
N GLN A 466 -20.65 5.71 7.28
CA GLN A 466 -22.00 5.63 6.73
C GLN A 466 -23.04 6.24 7.70
N ASP A 467 -22.96 5.88 8.98
CA ASP A 467 -23.86 6.39 10.01
C ASP A 467 -23.64 7.90 10.26
N SER A 468 -22.40 8.39 10.10
CA SER A 468 -22.09 9.83 10.13
C SER A 468 -22.70 10.58 8.94
N MET A 469 -22.55 10.05 7.73
CA MET A 469 -23.10 10.63 6.50
C MET A 469 -24.63 10.71 6.55
N MET A 470 -25.29 9.62 6.97
CA MET A 470 -26.75 9.59 7.08
C MET A 470 -27.28 10.55 8.15
N ARG A 471 -26.55 10.74 9.26
CA ARG A 471 -26.89 11.76 10.25
C ARG A 471 -26.83 13.17 9.66
N PHE A 472 -25.72 13.54 9.02
CA PHE A 472 -25.57 14.84 8.35
C PHE A 472 -26.72 15.12 7.36
N ILE A 473 -27.05 14.13 6.53
CA ILE A 473 -28.13 14.20 5.54
C ILE A 473 -29.48 14.45 6.21
N ASN A 474 -29.78 13.69 7.27
CA ASN A 474 -31.07 13.76 7.97
C ASN A 474 -31.22 15.06 8.80
N THR A 475 -30.13 15.69 9.23
CA THR A 475 -30.18 17.00 9.93
C THR A 475 -30.37 18.21 9.03
N ASN A 476 -30.06 18.14 7.72
CA ASN A 476 -30.05 19.30 6.82
C ASN A 476 -31.16 19.29 5.76
N ASP A 477 -32.28 18.60 6.02
CA ASP A 477 -33.40 18.44 5.08
C ASP A 477 -34.21 19.72 4.80
N SER A 478 -33.86 20.86 5.40
CA SER A 478 -34.41 22.18 5.09
C SER A 478 -33.37 23.06 4.40
N GLY A 479 -33.45 23.14 3.07
CA GLY A 479 -32.43 23.69 2.17
C GLY A 479 -31.61 24.87 2.69
N THR A 480 -30.27 24.74 2.72
CA THR A 480 -29.34 25.88 2.73
C THR A 480 -28.02 25.50 2.03
N LYS A 481 -27.44 26.50 1.36
CA LYS A 481 -26.28 26.46 0.45
C LYS A 481 -24.98 25.96 1.13
N ILE A 482 -24.30 25.02 0.48
CA ILE A 482 -22.93 24.60 0.81
C ILE A 482 -21.95 25.67 0.31
N SER A 483 -21.32 26.43 1.22
CA SER A 483 -20.27 27.40 0.87
C SER A 483 -18.94 26.70 0.61
N HIS A 484 -18.40 26.86 -0.60
CA HIS A 484 -17.15 26.23 -1.05
C HIS A 484 -15.95 27.19 -0.93
N VAL A 485 -14.84 26.70 -0.37
CA VAL A 485 -13.50 27.25 -0.62
C VAL A 485 -12.96 26.59 -1.89
N VAL A 486 -12.87 27.36 -2.96
CA VAL A 486 -12.34 26.91 -4.25
C VAL A 486 -10.82 26.68 -4.13
N LYS A 487 -10.37 25.43 -4.26
CA LYS A 487 -8.99 25.12 -4.68
C LYS A 487 -9.02 24.66 -6.13
N ASN A 488 -8.53 25.53 -7.03
CA ASN A 488 -8.26 25.19 -8.41
C ASN A 488 -6.99 24.33 -8.49
N ASN A 489 -7.15 23.03 -8.68
CA ASN A 489 -6.08 22.21 -9.28
C ASN A 489 -6.40 22.04 -10.77
N ASN A 490 -5.68 22.79 -11.59
CA ASN A 490 -5.61 22.59 -13.04
C ASN A 490 -4.66 21.43 -13.32
N ASP A 491 -5.15 20.19 -13.23
CA ASP A 491 -4.47 19.07 -13.90
C ASP A 491 -4.93 19.05 -15.36
N ILE A 492 -4.12 19.68 -16.22
CA ILE A 492 -4.29 19.65 -17.67
C ILE A 492 -3.99 18.22 -18.15
N VAL A 493 -5.01 17.47 -18.54
CA VAL A 493 -4.86 16.13 -19.13
C VAL A 493 -4.28 16.29 -20.55
N ASN A 494 -2.97 16.15 -20.67
CA ASN A 494 -2.24 16.30 -21.93
C ASN A 494 -2.18 14.97 -22.71
N ILE A 495 -3.34 14.46 -23.16
CA ILE A 495 -3.41 13.32 -24.10
C ILE A 495 -4.32 13.71 -25.26
N LYS A 496 -3.72 14.13 -26.38
CA LYS A 496 -4.45 14.49 -27.61
C LYS A 496 -4.76 13.30 -28.53
N ASN A 497 -4.27 12.09 -28.23
CA ASN A 497 -4.32 10.94 -29.15
C ASN A 497 -5.09 9.75 -28.59
N VAL A 498 -5.83 9.07 -29.46
CA VAL A 498 -6.54 7.81 -29.15
C VAL A 498 -5.51 6.70 -28.92
N LYS A 499 -5.75 5.86 -27.90
CA LYS A 499 -4.92 4.68 -27.62
C LYS A 499 -5.77 3.42 -27.62
N VAL A 500 -5.35 2.40 -28.35
CA VAL A 500 -5.99 1.07 -28.37
C VAL A 500 -5.10 0.09 -27.59
N LYS A 501 -5.68 -0.59 -26.60
CA LYS A 501 -5.00 -1.60 -25.78
C LYS A 501 -5.77 -2.91 -25.83
N ASN A 502 -5.12 -3.99 -26.22
CA ASN A 502 -5.75 -5.31 -26.22
C ASN A 502 -6.01 -5.83 -24.80
N THR A 503 -7.17 -6.45 -24.59
CA THR A 503 -7.46 -7.21 -23.38
C THR A 503 -7.66 -8.68 -23.69
N ASN A 504 -7.34 -9.53 -22.70
CA ASN A 504 -7.56 -10.97 -22.79
C ASN A 504 -8.97 -11.38 -22.32
N THR A 505 -9.93 -10.46 -22.17
CA THR A 505 -11.28 -10.79 -21.68
C THR A 505 -12.31 -10.89 -22.80
N THR A 506 -13.16 -11.91 -22.69
CA THR A 506 -14.34 -12.14 -23.54
C THR A 506 -15.61 -11.54 -22.92
N ASP A 507 -15.55 -11.08 -21.67
CA ASP A 507 -16.67 -10.52 -20.90
C ASP A 507 -16.38 -9.04 -20.60
N VAL A 508 -17.21 -8.15 -21.15
CA VAL A 508 -17.08 -6.70 -21.01
C VAL A 508 -17.28 -6.24 -19.55
N ARG A 509 -18.08 -6.97 -18.78
CA ARG A 509 -18.41 -6.66 -17.38
C ARG A 509 -17.18 -6.76 -16.46
N ARG A 510 -16.15 -7.49 -16.90
CA ARG A 510 -14.89 -7.69 -16.17
C ARG A 510 -13.85 -6.61 -16.42
N ILE A 511 -14.15 -5.63 -17.27
CA ILE A 511 -13.23 -4.54 -17.58
C ILE A 511 -13.56 -3.36 -16.66
N PRO A 512 -12.71 -3.05 -15.65
CA PRO A 512 -12.97 -1.94 -14.77
C PRO A 512 -12.77 -0.62 -15.52
N GLY A 513 -13.61 0.36 -15.21
CA GLY A 513 -13.41 1.71 -15.69
C GLY A 513 -13.86 1.95 -17.14
N LEU A 514 -14.94 1.32 -17.62
CA LEU A 514 -15.52 1.59 -18.93
C LEU A 514 -16.68 2.58 -18.88
N VAL A 515 -16.82 3.40 -19.92
CA VAL A 515 -18.00 4.23 -20.17
C VAL A 515 -18.90 3.52 -21.17
N TYR A 516 -20.19 3.44 -20.84
CA TYR A 516 -21.18 2.70 -21.62
C TYR A 516 -22.17 3.58 -22.36
N GLN A 517 -22.19 4.90 -22.10
CA GLN A 517 -23.12 5.83 -22.72
C GLN A 517 -22.40 7.13 -23.07
N LEU A 518 -22.55 7.57 -24.32
CA LEU A 518 -21.95 8.78 -24.85
C LEU A 518 -23.00 9.63 -25.57
N GLN A 519 -22.95 10.94 -25.37
CA GLN A 519 -23.79 11.87 -26.11
C GLN A 519 -23.03 12.47 -27.30
N LEU A 520 -23.56 12.29 -28.51
CA LEU A 520 -23.00 12.84 -29.73
C LEU A 520 -23.88 13.99 -30.21
N ILE A 521 -23.34 15.20 -30.10
CA ILE A 521 -24.06 16.45 -30.35
C ILE A 521 -23.80 16.95 -31.77
N GLY A 522 -24.83 17.52 -32.41
CA GLY A 522 -24.76 18.05 -33.77
C GLY A 522 -24.68 19.58 -33.82
N SER A 523 -25.11 20.26 -32.76
CA SER A 523 -25.17 21.73 -32.72
C SER A 523 -24.18 22.35 -31.73
N SER A 524 -23.91 23.64 -31.92
CA SER A 524 -23.14 24.44 -30.98
C SER A 524 -23.90 24.72 -29.68
N ASN A 525 -25.22 24.47 -29.61
CA ASN A 525 -26.01 24.62 -28.39
C ASN A 525 -25.88 23.38 -27.49
N ASN A 526 -24.74 23.26 -26.83
CA ASN A 526 -24.34 22.09 -26.08
C ASN A 526 -24.10 22.40 -24.59
N HIS A 527 -23.60 21.41 -23.84
CA HIS A 527 -23.34 21.56 -22.41
C HIS A 527 -22.39 22.73 -22.10
N ALA A 528 -21.37 22.96 -22.93
CA ALA A 528 -20.42 24.03 -22.72
C ALA A 528 -21.05 25.40 -22.98
N THR A 529 -21.85 25.54 -24.05
CA THR A 529 -22.51 26.82 -24.37
C THR A 529 -23.70 27.15 -23.47
N LYS A 530 -24.27 26.16 -22.79
CA LYS A 530 -25.27 26.35 -21.72
C LYS A 530 -24.64 26.75 -20.38
N THR A 531 -23.35 27.11 -20.35
CA THR A 531 -22.58 27.46 -19.14
C THR A 531 -22.50 26.33 -18.10
N HIS A 532 -22.58 25.07 -18.54
CA HIS A 532 -22.38 23.96 -17.62
C HIS A 532 -20.89 23.77 -17.30
N PRO A 533 -20.54 23.29 -16.10
CA PRO A 533 -19.16 22.93 -15.74
C PRO A 533 -18.70 21.71 -16.55
N VAL A 534 -17.94 21.97 -17.61
CA VAL A 534 -17.37 20.98 -18.54
C VAL A 534 -15.86 20.82 -18.28
N LYS A 535 -15.36 19.58 -18.38
CA LYS A 535 -13.93 19.25 -18.28
C LYS A 535 -13.51 18.32 -19.40
N ASP A 536 -12.26 18.44 -19.84
CA ASP A 536 -11.65 17.48 -20.75
C ASP A 536 -11.19 16.24 -19.97
N VAL A 537 -11.56 15.08 -20.47
CA VAL A 537 -11.29 13.78 -19.85
C VAL A 537 -10.86 12.76 -20.91
N VAL A 538 -10.23 11.67 -20.49
CA VAL A 538 -9.97 10.53 -21.37
C VAL A 538 -10.92 9.41 -20.98
N VAL A 539 -11.81 9.06 -21.91
CA VAL A 539 -12.82 8.04 -21.73
C VAL A 539 -12.31 6.71 -22.27
N LYS A 540 -12.54 5.63 -21.51
CA LYS A 540 -12.24 4.25 -21.95
C LYS A 540 -13.51 3.57 -22.42
N LEU A 541 -13.49 3.08 -23.65
CA LEU A 541 -14.58 2.32 -24.25
C LEU A 541 -14.10 0.92 -24.60
N ALA A 542 -14.98 -0.07 -24.47
CA ALA A 542 -14.72 -1.41 -24.96
C ALA A 542 -15.05 -1.52 -26.44
N TYR A 543 -14.14 -2.09 -27.21
CA TYR A 543 -14.26 -2.32 -28.65
C TYR A 543 -14.02 -3.79 -28.96
N LYS A 544 -14.87 -4.41 -29.78
CA LYS A 544 -14.70 -5.81 -30.16
C LYS A 544 -14.49 -5.92 -31.67
N SER A 545 -13.24 -6.04 -32.07
CA SER A 545 -12.91 -6.28 -33.48
C SER A 545 -13.67 -7.52 -33.99
N PRO A 546 -14.23 -7.49 -35.22
CA PRO A 546 -14.96 -8.63 -35.82
C PRO A 546 -14.19 -9.94 -35.80
N LYS A 547 -12.86 -9.85 -35.92
CA LYS A 547 -11.94 -10.99 -35.98
C LYS A 547 -11.51 -11.47 -34.59
N SER A 548 -11.88 -10.77 -33.53
CA SER A 548 -11.45 -11.05 -32.16
C SER A 548 -12.57 -11.66 -31.31
N LYS A 549 -12.20 -12.62 -30.46
CA LYS A 549 -13.08 -13.12 -29.40
C LYS A 549 -13.03 -12.26 -28.14
N THR A 550 -12.02 -11.42 -27.99
CA THR A 550 -11.79 -10.56 -26.82
C THR A 550 -12.01 -9.09 -27.14
N PHE A 551 -12.22 -8.28 -26.10
CA PHE A 551 -12.36 -6.83 -26.21
C PHE A 551 -10.99 -6.12 -26.20
N ASP A 552 -10.89 -5.04 -26.96
CA ASP A 552 -9.86 -4.02 -26.81
C ASP A 552 -10.43 -2.85 -25.99
N ILE A 553 -9.56 -2.11 -25.31
CA ILE A 553 -9.88 -0.85 -24.65
C ILE A 553 -9.40 0.29 -25.54
N VAL A 554 -10.32 1.15 -25.95
CA VAL A 554 -10.02 2.37 -26.69
C VAL A 554 -10.14 3.55 -25.75
N SER A 555 -9.05 4.28 -25.56
CA SER A 555 -9.01 5.51 -24.78
C SER A 555 -9.18 6.70 -25.71
N ILE A 556 -10.27 7.45 -25.58
CA ILE A 556 -10.64 8.58 -26.45
C ILE A 556 -10.74 9.86 -25.60
N PRO A 557 -10.02 10.95 -25.96
CA PRO A 557 -10.24 12.26 -25.35
C PRO A 557 -11.66 12.77 -25.64
N MET A 558 -12.38 13.20 -24.61
CA MET A 558 -13.77 13.66 -24.69
C MET A 558 -14.05 14.76 -23.66
N HIS A 559 -15.24 15.35 -23.73
CA HIS A 559 -15.73 16.30 -22.74
C HIS A 559 -16.66 15.62 -21.74
N TYR A 560 -16.59 16.04 -20.48
CA TYR A 560 -17.48 15.59 -19.42
C TYR A 560 -18.21 16.77 -18.79
N CYS A 561 -19.54 16.73 -18.81
CA CYS A 561 -20.40 17.72 -18.19
C CYS A 561 -20.83 17.23 -16.81
N SER A 562 -20.25 17.80 -15.75
CA SER A 562 -20.54 17.40 -14.37
C SER A 562 -21.94 17.79 -13.88
N ARG A 563 -22.62 18.72 -14.57
CA ARG A 563 -24.00 19.09 -14.28
C ARG A 563 -25.00 18.11 -14.88
N CYS A 564 -24.70 17.57 -16.05
CA CYS A 564 -25.59 16.63 -16.75
C CYS A 564 -25.22 15.16 -16.49
N ASP A 565 -24.06 14.89 -15.90
CA ASP A 565 -23.46 13.57 -15.79
C ASP A 565 -23.33 12.88 -17.16
N LYS A 566 -22.88 13.64 -18.17
CA LYS A 566 -22.75 13.15 -19.55
C LYS A 566 -21.35 13.33 -20.09
N TYR A 567 -20.82 12.25 -20.66
CA TYR A 567 -19.69 12.31 -21.57
C TYR A 567 -20.21 12.66 -22.96
N PHE A 568 -19.62 13.66 -23.61
CA PHE A 568 -20.09 14.13 -24.89
C PHE A 568 -18.95 14.58 -25.81
N ASP A 569 -19.22 14.53 -27.11
CA ASP A 569 -18.35 15.06 -28.15
C ASP A 569 -19.19 15.48 -29.38
N MET A 570 -18.63 16.35 -30.21
CA MET A 570 -19.22 16.73 -31.50
C MET A 570 -19.26 15.50 -32.41
N LYS A 571 -20.46 15.12 -32.86
CA LYS A 571 -20.71 13.90 -33.64
C LYS A 571 -19.76 13.78 -34.84
N GLN A 572 -19.55 14.86 -35.58
CA GLN A 572 -18.68 14.85 -36.76
C GLN A 572 -17.21 14.65 -36.40
N SER A 573 -16.72 15.33 -35.35
CA SER A 573 -15.34 15.19 -34.83
C SER A 573 -15.08 13.77 -34.33
N PHE A 574 -16.03 13.22 -33.57
CA PHE A 574 -15.94 11.87 -33.05
C PHE A 574 -15.86 10.82 -34.17
N LEU A 575 -16.74 10.91 -35.17
CA LEU A 575 -16.74 9.99 -36.31
C LEU A 575 -15.47 10.09 -37.16
N GLN A 576 -14.95 11.30 -37.41
CA GLN A 576 -13.67 11.49 -38.08
C GLN A 576 -12.50 10.89 -37.30
N THR A 577 -12.55 11.01 -35.97
CA THR A 577 -11.55 10.38 -35.08
C THR A 577 -11.61 8.86 -35.20
N LEU A 578 -12.79 8.25 -35.15
CA LEU A 578 -12.92 6.80 -35.33
C LEU A 578 -12.39 6.33 -36.69
N GLN A 579 -12.70 7.06 -37.78
CA GLN A 579 -12.22 6.77 -39.12
C GLN A 579 -10.69 6.83 -39.22
N LYS A 580 -10.06 7.84 -38.60
CA LYS A 580 -8.60 7.99 -38.56
C LYS A 580 -7.89 6.79 -37.91
N TYR A 581 -8.52 6.17 -36.92
CA TYR A 581 -7.96 5.01 -36.21
C TYR A 581 -8.52 3.67 -36.70
N ASN A 582 -9.25 3.66 -37.81
CA ASN A 582 -9.86 2.46 -38.41
C ASN A 582 -10.76 1.69 -37.43
N LEU A 583 -11.53 2.43 -36.62
CA LEU A 583 -12.51 1.91 -35.67
C LEU A 583 -13.91 2.12 -36.22
N ASP A 584 -14.74 1.08 -36.24
CA ASP A 584 -16.14 1.20 -36.62
C ASP A 584 -17.01 1.31 -35.36
N ILE A 585 -17.85 2.35 -35.34
CA ILE A 585 -18.70 2.72 -34.20
C ILE A 585 -19.61 1.56 -33.73
N ASN A 586 -19.98 0.65 -34.64
CA ASN A 586 -20.88 -0.47 -34.36
C ASN A 586 -20.23 -1.57 -33.51
N TYR A 587 -18.90 -1.59 -33.39
CA TYR A 587 -18.17 -2.57 -32.59
C TYR A 587 -17.85 -2.09 -31.17
N PHE A 588 -18.29 -0.89 -30.80
CA PHE A 588 -18.19 -0.43 -29.42
C PHE A 588 -19.30 -1.03 -28.56
N ALA A 589 -18.91 -1.53 -27.39
CA ALA A 589 -19.83 -1.95 -26.34
C ALA A 589 -20.32 -0.72 -25.55
N ALA A 590 -20.91 0.25 -26.25
CA ALA A 590 -21.46 1.48 -25.71
C ALA A 590 -22.73 1.89 -26.47
N SER A 591 -23.59 2.66 -25.81
CA SER A 591 -24.72 3.35 -26.42
C SER A 591 -24.37 4.79 -26.75
N PHE A 592 -25.02 5.29 -27.79
CA PHE A 592 -24.85 6.66 -28.26
C PHE A 592 -26.20 7.34 -28.28
N GLU A 593 -26.27 8.57 -27.80
CA GLU A 593 -27.50 9.36 -27.76
C GLU A 593 -27.30 10.72 -28.41
N SER A 594 -28.39 11.29 -28.95
CA SER A 594 -28.43 12.62 -29.53
C SER A 594 -28.37 13.70 -28.45
N GLU A 595 -28.23 14.95 -28.87
CA GLU A 595 -28.37 16.13 -28.01
C GLU A 595 -29.69 16.18 -27.20
N THR A 596 -30.76 15.55 -27.70
CA THR A 596 -32.06 15.43 -27.01
C THR A 596 -32.20 14.18 -26.14
N GLY A 597 -31.17 13.33 -26.07
CA GLY A 597 -31.20 12.07 -25.30
C GLY A 597 -31.87 10.91 -26.04
N HIS A 598 -32.21 11.07 -27.32
CA HIS A 598 -32.72 9.96 -28.13
C HIS A 598 -31.58 9.03 -28.55
N PRO A 599 -31.74 7.69 -28.47
CA PRO A 599 -30.74 6.76 -28.95
C PRO A 599 -30.38 7.00 -30.42
N ILE A 600 -29.08 7.09 -30.72
CA ILE A 600 -28.57 7.13 -32.08
C ILE A 600 -28.28 5.69 -32.51
N VAL A 601 -29.07 5.22 -33.46
CA VAL A 601 -28.81 3.95 -34.14
C VAL A 601 -27.93 4.25 -35.35
N PHE A 602 -26.65 3.87 -35.26
CA PHE A 602 -25.77 3.79 -36.41
C PHE A 602 -26.17 2.57 -37.26
N LYS A 603 -25.90 2.60 -38.58
CA LYS A 603 -26.38 1.62 -39.57
C LYS A 603 -26.54 0.22 -38.97
N GLN A 604 -27.72 -0.40 -39.17
CA GLN A 604 -27.94 -1.80 -38.78
C GLN A 604 -26.79 -2.66 -39.34
N MET A 605 -26.01 -3.29 -38.45
CA MET A 605 -25.15 -4.40 -38.84
C MET A 605 -26.01 -5.37 -39.62
N ASP A 606 -25.51 -5.87 -40.76
CA ASP A 606 -26.21 -6.95 -41.47
C ASP A 606 -26.43 -8.06 -40.44
N LEU A 607 -27.70 -8.37 -40.13
CA LEU A 607 -28.10 -9.31 -39.07
C LEU A 607 -27.47 -10.70 -39.28
N ARG A 608 -26.94 -10.94 -40.48
CA ARG A 608 -26.19 -12.14 -40.87
C ARG A 608 -24.77 -12.21 -40.31
N GLU A 609 -24.13 -11.09 -39.96
CA GLU A 609 -22.69 -11.08 -39.60
C GLU A 609 -22.39 -10.87 -38.11
N PHE A 610 -23.12 -10.05 -37.36
CA PHE A 610 -22.85 -9.88 -35.92
C PHE A 610 -23.99 -9.20 -35.16
N SER A 611 -24.66 -9.92 -34.26
CA SER A 611 -25.74 -9.34 -33.45
C SER A 611 -25.22 -8.53 -32.26
N LYS A 612 -25.95 -7.49 -31.82
CA LYS A 612 -25.54 -6.63 -30.70
C LYS A 612 -25.49 -7.39 -29.37
N LEU A 613 -26.36 -8.38 -29.12
CA LEU A 613 -26.20 -9.27 -27.95
C LEU A 613 -24.88 -10.08 -28.02
N LYS A 614 -24.51 -10.60 -29.20
CA LYS A 614 -23.26 -11.37 -29.39
C LYS A 614 -22.01 -10.49 -29.23
N LEU A 615 -22.11 -9.19 -29.50
CA LEU A 615 -21.08 -8.21 -29.16
C LEU A 615 -20.76 -8.28 -27.66
N PHE A 616 -21.78 -8.21 -26.81
CA PHE A 616 -21.64 -8.28 -25.34
C PHE A 616 -21.28 -9.67 -24.78
N GLY A 617 -21.14 -10.69 -25.64
CA GLY A 617 -20.77 -12.05 -25.23
C GLY A 617 -21.95 -12.98 -24.95
N TYR A 618 -23.17 -12.56 -25.30
CA TYR A 618 -24.36 -13.40 -25.17
C TYR A 618 -24.26 -14.64 -26.07
N SER A 619 -24.49 -15.82 -25.50
CA SER A 619 -24.49 -17.11 -26.19
C SER A 619 -25.42 -18.09 -25.48
N VAL A 620 -26.01 -19.01 -26.27
CA VAL A 620 -27.06 -19.97 -25.85
C VAL A 620 -26.75 -21.39 -26.35
N GLY A 621 -27.53 -22.37 -25.88
CA GLY A 621 -27.39 -23.78 -26.23
C GLY A 621 -26.36 -24.51 -25.37
N ALA A 622 -26.09 -25.78 -25.68
CA ALA A 622 -25.27 -26.67 -24.84
C ALA A 622 -23.87 -26.14 -24.45
N ASN A 623 -23.25 -25.30 -25.30
CA ASN A 623 -21.95 -24.67 -25.04
C ASN A 623 -22.04 -23.16 -24.75
N GLY A 624 -23.26 -22.67 -24.48
CA GLY A 624 -23.57 -21.27 -24.22
C GLY A 624 -23.43 -20.87 -22.74
N LEU A 625 -23.83 -19.64 -22.43
CA LEU A 625 -23.91 -19.17 -21.05
C LEU A 625 -25.07 -19.88 -20.33
N SER A 626 -24.88 -20.16 -19.03
CA SER A 626 -25.96 -20.64 -18.17
C SER A 626 -27.07 -19.59 -18.04
N THR A 627 -28.30 -20.02 -17.74
CA THR A 627 -29.47 -19.13 -17.56
C THR A 627 -29.16 -17.96 -16.62
N GLY A 628 -28.55 -18.24 -15.45
CA GLY A 628 -28.15 -17.19 -14.51
C GLY A 628 -27.17 -16.18 -15.13
N ALA A 629 -26.14 -16.66 -15.83
CA ALA A 629 -25.16 -15.80 -16.47
C ALA A 629 -25.74 -14.97 -17.64
N ARG A 630 -26.70 -15.53 -18.39
CA ARG A 630 -27.45 -14.80 -19.42
C ARG A 630 -28.31 -13.71 -18.81
N HIS A 631 -29.07 -14.02 -17.77
CA HIS A 631 -29.93 -13.06 -17.09
C HIS A 631 -29.12 -11.92 -16.45
N GLU A 632 -27.97 -12.22 -15.84
CA GLU A 632 -27.03 -11.19 -15.36
C GLU A 632 -26.48 -10.31 -16.49
N LEU A 633 -26.20 -10.89 -17.66
CA LEU A 633 -25.74 -10.14 -18.82
C LEU A 633 -26.86 -9.24 -19.39
N LEU A 634 -28.08 -9.76 -19.49
CA LEU A 634 -29.25 -9.00 -19.93
C LEU A 634 -29.57 -7.86 -18.96
N ASP A 635 -29.47 -8.10 -17.65
CA ASP A 635 -29.62 -7.10 -16.60
C ASP A 635 -28.56 -6.00 -16.74
N PHE A 636 -27.30 -6.37 -17.00
CA PHE A 636 -26.22 -5.42 -17.30
C PHE A 636 -26.51 -4.58 -18.56
N ILE A 637 -26.98 -5.20 -19.64
CA ILE A 637 -27.30 -4.50 -20.91
C ILE A 637 -28.41 -3.47 -20.70
N LEU A 638 -29.46 -3.85 -19.96
CA LEU A 638 -30.61 -2.99 -19.67
C LEU A 638 -30.26 -1.83 -18.72
N LYS A 639 -29.55 -2.13 -17.63
CA LYS A 639 -29.14 -1.12 -16.63
C LYS A 639 -28.21 -0.05 -17.19
N ASN A 640 -27.36 -0.42 -18.15
CA ASN A 640 -26.40 0.50 -18.77
C ASN A 640 -26.93 1.12 -20.08
N HIS A 641 -28.22 0.98 -20.38
CA HIS A 641 -28.86 1.51 -21.60
C HIS A 641 -28.15 1.11 -22.89
N LEU A 642 -27.53 -0.08 -22.91
CA LEU A 642 -26.79 -0.59 -24.07
C LEU A 642 -27.75 -1.08 -25.16
N MET A 643 -28.87 -1.67 -24.75
CA MET A 643 -30.03 -2.02 -25.59
C MET A 643 -31.32 -1.83 -24.78
N THR A 644 -32.38 -1.42 -25.46
CA THR A 644 -33.74 -1.39 -24.92
C THR A 644 -34.31 -2.80 -24.82
N ALA A 645 -35.30 -2.99 -23.95
CA ALA A 645 -36.02 -4.27 -23.85
C ALA A 645 -36.67 -4.69 -25.19
N SER A 646 -37.12 -3.71 -25.99
CA SER A 646 -37.67 -3.97 -27.33
C SER A 646 -36.61 -4.47 -28.30
N GLU A 647 -35.42 -3.85 -28.31
CA GLU A 647 -34.29 -4.30 -29.15
C GLU A 647 -33.84 -5.72 -28.78
N ILE A 648 -33.77 -6.03 -27.48
CA ILE A 648 -33.43 -7.38 -27.01
C ILE A 648 -34.47 -8.38 -27.50
N LYS A 649 -35.77 -8.15 -27.24
CA LYS A 649 -36.84 -9.06 -27.67
C LYS A 649 -36.88 -9.24 -29.18
N SER A 650 -36.74 -8.15 -29.94
CA SER A 650 -36.71 -8.20 -31.41
C SER A 650 -35.57 -9.10 -31.91
N GLN A 651 -34.39 -8.98 -31.29
CA GLN A 651 -33.25 -9.82 -31.65
C GLN A 651 -33.45 -11.30 -31.27
N LEU A 652 -33.98 -11.58 -30.08
CA LEU A 652 -34.27 -12.95 -29.65
C LEU A 652 -35.36 -13.60 -30.54
N GLN A 653 -36.42 -12.86 -30.88
CA GLN A 653 -37.45 -13.33 -31.79
C GLN A 653 -36.92 -13.59 -33.21
N PHE A 654 -36.01 -12.74 -33.71
CA PHE A 654 -35.32 -12.99 -34.96
C PHE A 654 -34.52 -14.31 -34.89
N ASN A 655 -33.77 -14.52 -33.82
CA ASN A 655 -33.00 -15.75 -33.62
C ASN A 655 -33.90 -16.99 -33.61
N ILE A 656 -35.02 -16.96 -32.87
CA ILE A 656 -36.00 -18.06 -32.84
C ILE A 656 -36.56 -18.34 -34.24
N ARG A 657 -37.02 -17.30 -34.95
CA ARG A 657 -37.70 -17.44 -36.25
C ARG A 657 -36.80 -17.90 -37.39
N PHE A 658 -35.52 -17.49 -37.37
CA PHE A 658 -34.62 -17.70 -38.51
C PHE A 658 -33.44 -18.64 -38.20
N ILE A 659 -32.86 -18.56 -37.00
CA ILE A 659 -31.74 -19.41 -36.60
C ILE A 659 -32.24 -20.70 -35.95
N GLY A 660 -33.33 -20.64 -35.18
CA GLY A 660 -33.96 -21.80 -34.51
C GLY A 660 -34.48 -22.87 -35.47
N LYS A 661 -34.66 -22.55 -36.75
CA LYS A 661 -35.06 -23.52 -37.79
C LYS A 661 -33.93 -24.45 -38.25
N LYS A 662 -32.69 -24.26 -37.78
CA LYS A 662 -31.55 -25.13 -38.10
C LYS A 662 -31.56 -26.38 -37.21
N ALA A 663 -30.98 -27.47 -37.70
CA ALA A 663 -30.86 -28.70 -36.93
C ALA A 663 -30.09 -28.49 -35.61
N HIS A 664 -30.50 -29.20 -34.55
CA HIS A 664 -29.87 -29.18 -33.22
C HIS A 664 -29.89 -27.82 -32.50
N MET A 665 -30.92 -27.01 -32.72
CA MET A 665 -31.08 -25.70 -32.07
C MET A 665 -32.12 -25.70 -30.94
N ASP A 666 -32.69 -26.84 -30.57
CA ASP A 666 -33.79 -26.94 -29.59
C ASP A 666 -33.43 -26.31 -28.23
N ASP A 667 -32.24 -26.61 -27.72
CA ASP A 667 -31.73 -26.01 -26.47
C ASP A 667 -31.58 -24.47 -26.58
N ALA A 668 -31.13 -23.99 -27.73
CA ALA A 668 -30.95 -22.56 -27.98
C ALA A 668 -32.29 -21.82 -28.12
N VAL A 669 -33.30 -22.48 -28.69
CA VAL A 669 -34.66 -21.95 -28.78
C VAL A 669 -35.28 -21.84 -27.39
N GLY A 670 -35.19 -22.88 -26.57
CA GLY A 670 -35.66 -22.85 -25.18
C GLY A 670 -34.96 -21.76 -24.35
N ASP A 671 -33.64 -21.58 -24.54
CA ASP A 671 -32.89 -20.49 -23.91
C ASP A 671 -33.39 -19.10 -24.33
N TRP A 672 -33.66 -18.87 -25.62
CA TRP A 672 -34.19 -17.58 -26.09
C TRP A 672 -35.61 -17.30 -25.59
N GLU A 673 -36.46 -18.31 -25.50
CA GLU A 673 -37.82 -18.19 -24.98
C GLU A 673 -37.82 -17.83 -23.49
N MET A 674 -37.02 -18.54 -22.67
CA MET A 674 -36.84 -18.22 -21.25
C MET A 674 -36.31 -16.80 -21.05
N ASP A 675 -35.37 -16.37 -21.89
CA ASP A 675 -34.79 -15.05 -21.78
C ASP A 675 -35.82 -13.96 -22.18
N ILE A 676 -36.73 -14.21 -23.13
CA ILE A 676 -37.88 -13.33 -23.44
C ILE A 676 -38.80 -13.19 -22.23
N ASP A 677 -39.14 -14.29 -21.57
CA ASP A 677 -39.97 -14.30 -20.36
C ASP A 677 -39.30 -13.54 -19.22
N TYR A 678 -37.99 -13.72 -19.05
CA TYR A 678 -37.21 -12.94 -18.10
C TYR A 678 -37.29 -11.43 -18.40
N ILE A 679 -37.18 -11.00 -19.66
CA ILE A 679 -37.34 -9.57 -20.01
C ILE A 679 -38.78 -9.10 -19.76
N ASN A 680 -39.80 -9.91 -20.06
CA ASN A 680 -41.19 -9.58 -19.75
C ASN A 680 -41.39 -9.34 -18.26
N GLU A 681 -40.87 -10.23 -17.43
CA GLU A 681 -40.91 -10.13 -15.97
C GLU A 681 -40.12 -8.93 -15.46
N TYR A 682 -38.96 -8.65 -16.07
CA TYR A 682 -38.14 -7.49 -15.76
C TYR A 682 -38.88 -6.16 -16.00
N ILE A 683 -39.66 -6.07 -17.09
CA ILE A 683 -40.53 -4.92 -17.37
C ILE A 683 -41.67 -4.86 -16.35
N ARG A 684 -42.36 -5.99 -16.13
CA ARG A 684 -43.55 -6.09 -15.26
C ARG A 684 -43.25 -5.69 -13.81
N THR A 685 -42.08 -6.07 -13.31
CA THR A 685 -41.65 -5.78 -11.93
C THR A 685 -41.15 -4.36 -11.70
N GLY A 686 -41.16 -3.50 -12.73
CA GLY A 686 -40.80 -2.09 -12.58
C GLY A 686 -39.33 -1.83 -12.30
N LYS A 687 -38.43 -2.80 -12.57
CA LYS A 687 -36.96 -2.61 -12.50
C LYS A 687 -36.41 -1.67 -13.61
N ILE A 688 -37.30 -0.99 -14.33
CA ILE A 688 -37.04 -0.06 -15.43
C ILE A 688 -37.30 1.36 -14.91
N HIS A 689 -36.24 2.12 -14.62
CA HIS A 689 -36.31 3.57 -14.40
C HIS A 689 -35.96 4.32 -15.68
N TRP A 690 -36.76 4.15 -16.73
CA TRP A 690 -36.59 4.92 -17.96
C TRP A 690 -37.54 6.11 -17.88
N LYS A 691 -37.02 7.30 -17.55
CA LYS A 691 -37.71 8.55 -17.86
C LYS A 691 -37.22 8.99 -19.23
N TYR A 692 -38.09 8.89 -20.24
CA TYR A 692 -37.89 9.58 -21.51
C TYR A 692 -37.95 11.08 -21.32
#